data_AF-A2E9V7-F1
#
_entry.id   AF-A2E9V7-F1
#
_cell.length_a   1.000
_cell.length_b   1.000
_cell.length_c   1.000
_cell.angle_alpha   90.00
_cell.angle_beta   90.00
_cell.angle_gamma   90.00
#
_symmetry.space_group_name_H-M   'P 1'
#
loop_
_entity.id
_entity.type
_entity.pdbx_description
1 polymer ?
#
loop_
_entity_poly.entity_id
_entity_poly.type
_entity_poly.pdbx_seq_one_letter_code
_entity_poly.pdbx_strand_id
1 'polypeptide(L)'
;MTSTFIRECWNQGMKPDEFAEIIKNNHMNEFQSIIQMLSIICGTLENSIILLYEYLASLFQNFSVEAAKSIDLDDANQINGCILTFSQYGEKIFNPDEIYSIDSCNSALKILEIALKCQDQKLLEVILKKISCSHYLPVCIAAARVLLPEYYKKLKINFQKLNLNFKASTKNHLEANLVYSLNETLNYPHPKLFFTENVIDLFFSVFHKMLNHVFMLRMNNIQTLQRIYLLLLSYHYKNPRVSFIFILTSFLSPLIHLKMQGVEVPFDDIDCSFDIDKFVDVINAIPDQFFDEYKINKKDHLNGFTKLYDGNDIHYLNLIYQYPSLISNIIPHYINLLNSDNNEDVKAACKEITANFQDFDYLILSTKNLEKFLNVTLFRLQNINDQQTFTDLIFCLITLMKEFWKGGEPSIRSTIVSIILSTSMYTNYLLSCFLQTAVIDLDSAYQYSLQGIQSSSSHIERCYAFLCYLLHNGTQNFEQLLEFLKQYQYLWISVFAWAFTIKTEEPLKFFKIKFPNYSIFQDLYSLLIVFISDGKRFKISEYCEYDLYIRFSDRLNDELEILVSSIFGKTDFYLLDPYLIFYDFMLCCRAYASLNEEKKLIDKIFNLISRSPGFSDYDDIYMIMSGILSASISLTFDEIPEKPLNMIKMLTNMVSNNSFSTIELKLIVPFCYMMIISMKEGLDERLEMVIQFCKKAISGNDKSQQISVFAYYFMKMLIYFPYVKQRIPLEMYQIFNIHGDLKALIDFFKIRAMIIENNHSLD
;
A
#
# COMPACT_ATOMS: atom_id res chain seq x y z
N MET A 1 -2.22 66.20 -14.08
CA MET A 1 -1.51 65.53 -15.19
C MET A 1 -2.17 64.19 -15.51
N THR A 2 -2.36 63.32 -14.52
CA THR A 2 -3.04 62.02 -14.65
C THR A 2 -4.43 62.06 -15.31
N SER A 3 -5.32 62.98 -14.88
CA SER A 3 -6.65 63.15 -15.47
C SER A 3 -6.63 63.66 -16.91
N THR A 4 -5.56 64.38 -17.29
CA THR A 4 -5.33 64.88 -18.65
C THR A 4 -4.91 63.74 -19.56
N PHE A 5 -3.99 62.89 -19.10
CA PHE A 5 -3.51 61.72 -19.82
C PHE A 5 -4.64 60.71 -20.14
N ILE A 6 -5.44 60.31 -19.15
CA ILE A 6 -6.57 59.37 -19.36
C ILE A 6 -7.56 59.95 -20.38
N ARG A 7 -7.84 61.26 -20.29
CA ARG A 7 -8.74 61.97 -21.21
C ARG A 7 -8.17 62.04 -22.62
N GLU A 8 -6.86 62.25 -22.78
CA GLU A 8 -6.19 62.28 -24.08
C GLU A 8 -6.24 60.91 -24.76
N CYS A 9 -5.89 59.83 -24.05
CA CYS A 9 -5.98 58.46 -24.56
C CYS A 9 -7.41 58.10 -24.96
N TRP A 10 -8.39 58.47 -24.13
CA TRP A 10 -9.81 58.25 -24.42
C TRP A 10 -10.28 59.01 -25.66
N ASN A 11 -9.95 60.29 -25.79
CA ASN A 11 -10.31 61.11 -26.96
C ASN A 11 -9.69 60.58 -28.26
N GLN A 12 -8.52 59.95 -28.18
CA GLN A 12 -7.85 59.31 -29.32
C GLN A 12 -8.47 57.96 -29.69
N GLY A 13 -9.38 57.41 -28.87
CA GLY A 13 -9.94 56.08 -29.10
C GLY A 13 -8.88 54.98 -29.02
N MET A 14 -7.86 55.18 -28.19
CA MET A 14 -6.72 54.26 -28.05
C MET A 14 -7.20 52.88 -27.63
N LYS A 15 -6.59 51.81 -28.17
CA LYS A 15 -6.98 50.46 -27.75
C LYS A 15 -6.48 50.16 -26.33
N PRO A 16 -7.16 49.29 -25.57
CA PRO A 16 -6.76 48.97 -24.20
C PRO A 16 -5.34 48.42 -24.05
N ASP A 17 -4.85 47.65 -25.03
CA ASP A 17 -3.49 47.11 -25.03
C ASP A 17 -2.45 48.21 -25.28
N GLU A 18 -2.72 49.10 -26.25
CA GLU A 18 -1.88 50.27 -26.55
C GLU A 18 -1.80 51.23 -25.34
N PHE A 19 -2.92 51.38 -24.63
CA PHE A 19 -2.98 52.16 -23.38
C PHE A 19 -2.08 51.57 -22.30
N ALA A 20 -2.11 50.25 -22.09
CA ALA A 20 -1.24 49.57 -21.15
C ALA A 20 0.24 49.67 -21.54
N GLU A 21 0.57 49.56 -22.82
CA GLU A 21 1.95 49.72 -23.33
C GLU A 21 2.49 51.14 -23.11
N ILE A 22 1.68 52.17 -23.36
CA ILE A 22 2.09 53.56 -23.13
C ILE A 22 2.32 53.83 -21.65
N ILE A 23 1.48 53.27 -20.78
CA ILE A 23 1.70 53.37 -19.33
C ILE A 23 3.00 52.68 -18.93
N LYS A 24 3.23 51.45 -19.43
CA LYS A 24 4.46 50.69 -19.19
C LYS A 24 5.72 51.45 -19.57
N ASN A 25 5.70 52.08 -20.75
CA ASN A 25 6.88 52.71 -21.32
C ASN A 25 7.13 54.13 -20.79
N ASN A 26 6.05 54.89 -20.52
CA ASN A 26 6.16 56.34 -20.31
C ASN A 26 5.59 56.84 -18.98
N HIS A 27 4.72 56.08 -18.30
CA HIS A 27 3.97 56.57 -17.14
C HIS A 27 3.97 55.64 -15.91
N MET A 28 4.92 54.70 -15.80
CA MET A 28 5.01 53.81 -14.63
C MET A 28 5.20 54.56 -13.30
N ASN A 29 5.87 55.71 -13.31
CA ASN A 29 6.02 56.56 -12.12
C ASN A 29 4.68 57.14 -11.62
N GLU A 30 3.67 57.22 -12.47
CA GLU A 30 2.34 57.74 -12.15
C GLU A 30 1.28 56.62 -12.04
N PHE A 31 1.68 55.35 -12.18
CA PHE A 31 0.80 54.19 -12.33
C PHE A 31 -0.29 54.12 -11.25
N GLN A 32 0.09 54.27 -9.97
CA GLN A 32 -0.85 54.25 -8.86
C GLN A 32 -1.94 55.33 -9.02
N SER A 33 -1.53 56.56 -9.34
CA SER A 33 -2.47 57.67 -9.53
C SER A 33 -3.40 57.43 -10.72
N ILE A 34 -2.91 56.78 -11.79
CA ILE A 34 -3.69 56.43 -12.97
C ILE A 34 -4.77 55.41 -12.59
N ILE A 35 -4.40 54.34 -11.89
CA ILE A 35 -5.35 53.31 -11.43
C ILE A 35 -6.41 53.90 -10.49
N GLN A 36 -6.00 54.69 -9.49
CA GLN A 36 -6.91 55.32 -8.55
C GLN A 36 -7.88 56.27 -9.25
N MET A 37 -7.38 57.12 -10.15
CA MET A 37 -8.25 58.04 -10.90
C MET A 37 -9.20 57.27 -11.83
N LEU A 38 -8.71 56.24 -12.53
CA LEU A 38 -9.52 55.46 -13.46
C LEU A 38 -10.61 54.68 -12.73
N SER A 39 -10.31 54.10 -11.56
CA SER A 39 -11.31 53.44 -10.70
C SER A 39 -12.34 54.41 -10.13
N ILE A 40 -11.94 55.63 -9.72
CA ILE A 40 -12.91 56.68 -9.31
C ILE A 40 -13.84 57.05 -10.47
N ILE A 41 -13.30 57.26 -11.68
CA ILE A 41 -14.09 57.61 -12.86
C ILE A 41 -15.09 56.49 -13.19
N CYS A 42 -14.64 55.24 -13.20
CA CYS A 42 -15.50 54.08 -13.41
C CYS A 42 -16.56 53.91 -12.30
N GLY A 43 -16.26 54.29 -11.07
CA GLY A 43 -17.18 54.15 -9.94
C GLY A 43 -18.23 55.27 -9.80
N THR A 44 -18.01 56.41 -10.47
CA THR A 44 -18.88 57.60 -10.40
C THR A 44 -19.75 57.80 -11.64
N LEU A 45 -19.37 57.25 -12.79
CA LEU A 45 -20.13 57.35 -14.03
C LEU A 45 -21.14 56.19 -14.14
N GLU A 46 -22.43 56.49 -14.05
CA GLU A 46 -23.50 55.52 -14.33
C GLU A 46 -23.46 55.09 -15.83
N ASN A 47 -22.81 53.95 -16.10
CA ASN A 47 -23.01 53.07 -17.27
C ASN A 47 -22.69 53.56 -18.70
N SER A 48 -21.96 54.66 -18.96
CA SER A 48 -21.85 55.16 -20.36
C SER A 48 -20.52 54.99 -21.10
N ILE A 49 -19.40 54.61 -20.46
CA ILE A 49 -18.09 54.60 -21.15
C ILE A 49 -17.37 53.24 -21.02
N ILE A 50 -17.76 52.28 -21.86
CA ILE A 50 -17.20 50.93 -21.95
C ILE A 50 -15.66 50.95 -22.03
N LEU A 51 -15.10 51.83 -22.85
CA LEU A 51 -13.65 51.91 -23.09
C LEU A 51 -12.82 52.19 -21.82
N LEU A 52 -13.36 52.91 -20.83
CA LEU A 52 -12.65 53.18 -19.56
C LEU A 52 -12.62 51.94 -18.66
N TYR A 53 -13.68 51.14 -18.65
CA TYR A 53 -13.69 49.83 -18.00
C TYR A 53 -12.69 48.88 -18.67
N GLU A 54 -12.58 48.93 -20.00
CA GLU A 54 -11.58 48.15 -20.74
C GLU A 54 -10.15 48.58 -20.45
N TYR A 55 -9.89 49.88 -20.29
CA TYR A 55 -8.59 50.39 -19.84
C TYR A 55 -8.24 49.87 -18.45
N LEU A 56 -9.18 49.95 -17.50
CA LEU A 56 -8.94 49.46 -16.15
C LEU A 56 -8.72 47.95 -16.13
N ALA A 57 -9.54 47.20 -16.88
CA ALA A 57 -9.40 45.76 -17.03
C ALA A 57 -8.05 45.38 -17.67
N SER A 58 -7.60 46.11 -18.70
CA SER A 58 -6.30 45.91 -19.35
C SER A 58 -5.13 46.13 -18.37
N LEU A 59 -5.22 47.13 -17.50
CA LEU A 59 -4.19 47.35 -16.48
C LEU A 59 -4.19 46.25 -15.41
N PHE A 60 -5.35 45.77 -14.97
CA PHE A 60 -5.43 44.59 -14.10
C PHE A 60 -4.90 43.33 -14.78
N GLN A 61 -5.17 43.14 -16.07
CA GLN A 61 -4.70 41.99 -16.83
C GLN A 61 -3.17 41.97 -16.98
N ASN A 62 -2.56 43.13 -17.27
CA ASN A 62 -1.13 43.25 -17.55
C ASN A 62 -0.28 43.51 -16.30
N PHE A 63 -0.86 44.09 -15.24
CA PHE A 63 -0.17 44.54 -14.02
C PHE A 63 -1.00 44.25 -12.77
N SER A 64 -1.51 43.01 -12.65
CA SER A 64 -2.46 42.62 -11.59
C SER A 64 -1.97 42.94 -10.17
N VAL A 65 -0.67 42.82 -9.91
CA VAL A 65 -0.06 43.09 -8.61
C VAL A 65 -0.09 44.60 -8.31
N GLU A 66 0.46 45.41 -9.20
CA GLU A 66 0.55 46.85 -9.06
C GLU A 66 -0.85 47.49 -9.04
N ALA A 67 -1.74 47.01 -9.90
CA ALA A 67 -3.12 47.50 -10.00
C ALA A 67 -3.89 47.24 -8.70
N ALA A 68 -3.87 46.00 -8.17
CA ALA A 68 -4.53 45.68 -6.92
C ALA A 68 -3.90 46.41 -5.71
N LYS A 69 -2.57 46.62 -5.72
CA LYS A 69 -1.89 47.40 -4.68
C LYS A 69 -2.31 48.87 -4.66
N SER A 70 -2.65 49.42 -5.82
CA SER A 70 -2.97 50.84 -6.00
C SER A 70 -4.37 51.23 -5.51
N ILE A 71 -5.29 50.26 -5.40
CA ILE A 71 -6.66 50.51 -4.92
C ILE A 71 -6.67 50.78 -3.42
N ASP A 72 -7.25 51.92 -3.04
CA ASP A 72 -7.55 52.24 -1.65
C ASP A 72 -8.86 51.56 -1.24
N LEU A 73 -8.79 50.69 -0.23
CA LEU A 73 -9.95 49.97 0.29
C LEU A 73 -10.86 50.86 1.15
N ASP A 74 -10.46 52.09 1.49
CA ASP A 74 -11.31 53.03 2.24
C ASP A 74 -12.08 53.99 1.31
N ASP A 75 -11.75 54.03 0.01
CA ASP A 75 -12.44 54.83 -0.99
C ASP A 75 -13.57 54.05 -1.68
N ALA A 76 -14.82 54.40 -1.35
CA ALA A 76 -16.01 53.76 -1.90
C ALA A 76 -16.13 53.89 -3.44
N ASN A 77 -15.64 54.98 -4.03
CA ASN A 77 -15.72 55.18 -5.49
C ASN A 77 -14.73 54.26 -6.21
N GLN A 78 -13.51 54.10 -5.69
CA GLN A 78 -12.53 53.17 -6.26
C GLN A 78 -13.04 51.73 -6.20
N ILE A 79 -13.57 51.32 -5.05
CA ILE A 79 -14.17 49.99 -4.88
C ILE A 79 -15.31 49.77 -5.87
N ASN A 80 -16.24 50.74 -5.99
CA ASN A 80 -17.37 50.62 -6.91
C ASN A 80 -16.91 50.53 -8.38
N GLY A 81 -15.90 51.31 -8.77
CA GLY A 81 -15.32 51.23 -10.11
C GLY A 81 -14.66 49.88 -10.41
N CYS A 82 -13.99 49.28 -9.43
CA CYS A 82 -13.48 47.91 -9.56
C CYS A 82 -14.61 46.87 -9.62
N ILE A 83 -15.63 46.98 -8.77
CA ILE A 83 -16.82 46.10 -8.76
C ILE A 83 -17.48 46.07 -10.15
N LEU A 84 -17.73 47.24 -10.74
CA LEU A 84 -18.34 47.37 -12.06
C LEU A 84 -17.42 46.79 -13.15
N THR A 85 -16.13 47.10 -13.11
CA THR A 85 -15.13 46.50 -14.02
C THR A 85 -15.11 44.98 -13.92
N PHE A 86 -15.09 44.42 -12.71
CA PHE A 86 -15.03 42.97 -12.49
C PHE A 86 -16.32 42.27 -12.92
N SER A 87 -17.47 42.93 -12.80
CA SER A 87 -18.75 42.38 -13.27
C SER A 87 -18.78 42.19 -14.80
N GLN A 88 -18.04 43.01 -15.54
CA GLN A 88 -17.99 42.97 -17.00
C GLN A 88 -16.81 42.12 -17.51
N TYR A 89 -15.63 42.31 -16.95
CA TYR A 89 -14.35 41.80 -17.46
C TYR A 89 -13.59 40.89 -16.47
N GLY A 90 -14.23 40.46 -15.38
CA GLY A 90 -13.60 39.71 -14.30
C GLY A 90 -12.86 38.43 -14.73
N GLU A 91 -13.17 37.84 -15.88
CA GLU A 91 -12.41 36.70 -16.40
C GLU A 91 -10.94 37.02 -16.76
N LYS A 92 -10.62 38.29 -17.04
CA LYS A 92 -9.29 38.74 -17.52
C LYS A 92 -8.45 39.48 -16.48
N ILE A 93 -9.01 39.81 -15.31
CA ILE A 93 -8.39 40.77 -14.38
C ILE A 93 -7.18 40.22 -13.60
N PHE A 94 -6.97 38.91 -13.63
CA PHE A 94 -5.91 38.29 -12.84
C PHE A 94 -5.14 37.26 -13.66
N ASN A 95 -3.94 37.67 -14.08
CA ASN A 95 -2.98 36.85 -14.80
C ASN A 95 -1.56 37.15 -14.28
N PRO A 96 -1.20 36.64 -13.10
CA PRO A 96 0.10 36.93 -12.50
C PRO A 96 1.22 36.25 -13.28
N ASP A 97 2.39 36.90 -13.35
CA ASP A 97 3.61 36.28 -13.88
C ASP A 97 4.08 35.11 -13.01
N GLU A 98 3.91 35.23 -11.69
CA GLU A 98 4.26 34.21 -10.71
C GLU A 98 3.07 33.85 -9.82
N ILE A 99 2.57 32.62 -9.91
CA ILE A 99 1.39 32.14 -9.16
C ILE A 99 1.69 31.99 -7.66
N TYR A 100 2.97 31.86 -7.28
CA TYR A 100 3.42 31.59 -5.91
C TYR A 100 4.17 32.76 -5.24
N SER A 101 4.11 33.98 -5.78
CA SER A 101 4.72 35.12 -5.09
C SER A 101 3.81 35.66 -3.97
N ILE A 102 4.40 36.21 -2.91
CA ILE A 102 3.66 36.94 -1.85
C ILE A 102 2.80 38.04 -2.48
N ASP A 103 3.33 38.70 -3.50
CA ASP A 103 2.69 39.80 -4.21
C ASP A 103 1.46 39.36 -5.00
N SER A 104 1.54 38.25 -5.73
CA SER A 104 0.40 37.67 -6.44
C SER A 104 -0.67 37.14 -5.47
N CYS A 105 -0.26 36.54 -4.36
CA CYS A 105 -1.18 36.11 -3.29
C CYS A 105 -1.90 37.32 -2.67
N ASN A 106 -1.17 38.39 -2.37
CA ASN A 106 -1.73 39.62 -1.83
C ASN A 106 -2.71 40.26 -2.83
N SER A 107 -2.33 40.35 -4.10
CA SER A 107 -3.21 40.85 -5.16
C SER A 107 -4.49 40.03 -5.30
N ALA A 108 -4.38 38.69 -5.33
CA ALA A 108 -5.54 37.80 -5.39
C ALA A 108 -6.49 37.99 -4.20
N LEU A 109 -5.95 38.09 -2.98
CA LEU A 109 -6.72 38.36 -1.77
C LEU A 109 -7.37 39.75 -1.81
N LYS A 110 -6.67 40.78 -2.28
CA LYS A 110 -7.21 42.14 -2.45
C LYS A 110 -8.35 42.19 -3.47
N ILE A 111 -8.21 41.53 -4.62
CA ILE A 111 -9.27 41.43 -5.64
C ILE A 111 -10.51 40.77 -5.02
N LEU A 112 -10.33 39.71 -4.25
CA LEU A 112 -11.43 39.07 -3.52
C LEU A 112 -12.01 40.01 -2.44
N GLU A 113 -11.20 40.75 -1.69
CA GLU A 113 -11.67 41.72 -0.68
C GLU A 113 -12.53 42.82 -1.32
N ILE A 114 -12.10 43.37 -2.46
CA ILE A 114 -12.85 44.36 -3.23
C ILE A 114 -14.21 43.79 -3.65
N ALA A 115 -14.22 42.56 -4.21
CA ALA A 115 -15.47 41.90 -4.58
C ALA A 115 -16.40 41.72 -3.38
N LEU A 116 -15.86 41.27 -2.23
CA LEU A 116 -16.63 41.04 -1.01
C LEU A 116 -17.15 42.31 -0.32
N LYS A 117 -16.67 43.49 -0.72
CA LYS A 117 -17.24 44.79 -0.28
C LYS A 117 -18.49 45.20 -1.08
N CYS A 118 -18.88 44.45 -2.12
CA CYS A 118 -20.10 44.71 -2.88
C CYS A 118 -21.35 44.51 -2.01
N GLN A 119 -22.19 45.55 -1.90
CA GLN A 119 -23.42 45.53 -1.11
C GLN A 119 -24.60 44.88 -1.85
N ASP A 120 -24.62 44.94 -3.19
CA ASP A 120 -25.66 44.30 -4.01
C ASP A 120 -25.34 42.81 -4.18
N GLN A 121 -26.17 41.96 -3.58
CA GLN A 121 -26.00 40.52 -3.60
C GLN A 121 -26.04 39.93 -5.02
N LYS A 122 -26.88 40.45 -5.93
CA LYS A 122 -26.94 39.95 -7.32
C LYS A 122 -25.69 40.31 -8.09
N LEU A 123 -25.20 41.54 -7.90
CA LEU A 123 -23.97 42.01 -8.53
C LEU A 123 -22.75 41.26 -7.98
N LEU A 124 -22.72 41.01 -6.67
CA LEU A 124 -21.70 40.19 -6.01
C LEU A 124 -21.64 38.78 -6.61
N GLU A 125 -22.78 38.12 -6.81
CA GLU A 125 -22.83 36.79 -7.45
C GLU A 125 -22.25 36.82 -8.87
N VAL A 126 -22.57 37.86 -9.65
CA VAL A 126 -22.01 38.06 -11.00
C VAL A 126 -20.50 38.26 -10.96
N ILE A 127 -20.00 39.09 -10.05
CA ILE A 127 -18.57 39.37 -9.88
C ILE A 127 -17.83 38.11 -9.47
N LEU A 128 -18.28 37.41 -8.42
CA LEU A 128 -17.64 36.17 -7.95
C LEU A 128 -17.57 35.12 -9.07
N LYS A 129 -18.65 34.99 -9.86
CA LYS A 129 -18.67 34.14 -11.04
C LYS A 129 -17.63 34.57 -12.08
N LYS A 130 -17.58 35.86 -12.41
CA LYS A 130 -16.65 36.42 -13.40
C LYS A 130 -15.19 36.27 -12.99
N ILE A 131 -14.83 36.67 -11.78
CA ILE A 131 -13.45 36.57 -11.27
C ILE A 131 -13.02 35.11 -11.07
N SER A 132 -13.96 34.19 -10.79
CA SER A 132 -13.64 32.76 -10.71
C SER A 132 -13.17 32.18 -12.04
N CYS A 133 -13.51 32.81 -13.17
CA CYS A 133 -13.04 32.42 -14.49
C CYS A 133 -11.58 32.85 -14.76
N SER A 134 -10.96 33.66 -13.90
CA SER A 134 -9.51 33.89 -13.94
C SER A 134 -8.78 32.67 -13.39
N HIS A 135 -8.17 31.90 -14.29
CA HIS A 135 -7.58 30.58 -14.04
C HIS A 135 -6.70 30.48 -12.78
N TYR A 136 -5.85 31.48 -12.53
CA TYR A 136 -4.90 31.46 -11.40
C TYR A 136 -5.40 32.12 -10.13
N LEU A 137 -6.53 32.84 -10.16
CA LEU A 137 -7.04 33.54 -8.97
C LEU A 137 -7.37 32.54 -7.84
N PRO A 138 -8.11 31.44 -8.07
CA PRO A 138 -8.33 30.43 -7.04
C PRO A 138 -7.04 29.78 -6.51
N VAL A 139 -6.03 29.62 -7.37
CA VAL A 139 -4.74 29.02 -6.99
C VAL A 139 -3.95 29.96 -6.09
N CYS A 140 -3.84 31.25 -6.43
CA CYS A 140 -3.17 32.25 -5.59
C CYS A 140 -3.89 32.45 -4.25
N ILE A 141 -5.22 32.38 -4.21
CA ILE A 141 -5.99 32.35 -2.96
C ILE A 141 -5.61 31.14 -2.11
N ALA A 142 -5.48 29.96 -2.72
CA ALA A 142 -5.05 28.75 -2.02
C ALA A 142 -3.59 28.86 -1.52
N ALA A 143 -2.68 29.39 -2.33
CA ALA A 143 -1.28 29.64 -1.96
C ALA A 143 -1.15 30.66 -0.83
N ALA A 144 -2.03 31.65 -0.75
CA ALA A 144 -2.06 32.64 0.31
C ALA A 144 -2.31 32.02 1.70
N ARG A 145 -2.86 30.80 1.80
CA ARG A 145 -2.93 30.06 3.07
C ARG A 145 -1.55 29.79 3.68
N VAL A 146 -0.56 29.58 2.82
CA VAL A 146 0.82 29.29 3.20
C VAL A 146 1.60 30.60 3.38
N LEU A 147 1.45 31.53 2.44
CA LEU A 147 2.27 32.74 2.36
C LEU A 147 1.73 33.94 3.14
N LEU A 148 0.41 34.03 3.31
CA LEU A 148 -0.31 35.15 3.94
C LEU A 148 -1.47 34.64 4.83
N PRO A 149 -1.20 33.74 5.80
CA PRO A 149 -2.22 33.00 6.53
C PRO A 149 -3.24 33.91 7.23
N GLU A 150 -2.79 34.99 7.86
CA GLU A 150 -3.66 35.91 8.60
C GLU A 150 -4.60 36.70 7.69
N TYR A 151 -4.13 37.14 6.52
CA TYR A 151 -4.98 37.86 5.57
C TYR A 151 -6.00 36.91 4.93
N TYR A 152 -5.58 35.68 4.60
CA TYR A 152 -6.49 34.63 4.14
C TYR A 152 -7.59 34.33 5.18
N LYS A 153 -7.23 34.12 6.46
CA LYS A 153 -8.20 33.84 7.55
C LYS A 153 -9.25 34.95 7.67
N LYS A 154 -8.83 36.23 7.65
CA LYS A 154 -9.74 37.39 7.68
C LYS A 154 -10.75 37.34 6.53
N LEU A 155 -10.28 37.09 5.31
CA LEU A 155 -11.14 37.07 4.12
C LEU A 155 -12.06 35.86 4.08
N LYS A 156 -11.59 34.70 4.51
CA LYS A 156 -12.40 33.49 4.66
C LYS A 156 -13.61 33.74 5.56
N ILE A 157 -13.43 34.40 6.71
CA ILE A 157 -14.53 34.74 7.63
C ILE A 157 -15.58 35.62 6.91
N ASN A 158 -15.13 36.59 6.13
CA ASN A 158 -16.03 37.46 5.37
C ASN A 158 -16.78 36.68 4.28
N PHE A 159 -16.11 35.78 3.57
CA PHE A 159 -16.74 34.92 2.58
C PHE A 159 -17.76 33.95 3.19
N GLN A 160 -17.44 33.35 4.34
CA GLN A 160 -18.34 32.42 5.04
C GLN A 160 -19.62 33.08 5.54
N LYS A 161 -19.60 34.38 5.88
CA LYS A 161 -20.80 35.14 6.28
C LYS A 161 -21.83 35.29 5.15
N LEU A 162 -21.44 35.09 3.90
CA LEU A 162 -22.31 35.20 2.72
C LEU A 162 -22.99 33.87 2.33
N ASN A 163 -22.69 32.77 3.04
CA ASN A 163 -22.69 31.42 2.49
C ASN A 163 -24.03 30.65 2.60
N LEU A 164 -25.03 30.97 1.77
CA LEU A 164 -26.17 30.07 1.50
C LEU A 164 -26.56 29.88 0.01
N ASN A 165 -26.34 30.86 -0.90
CA ASN A 165 -26.84 30.75 -2.29
C ASN A 165 -25.80 30.32 -3.34
N PHE A 166 -24.52 30.64 -3.16
CA PHE A 166 -23.49 30.36 -4.18
C PHE A 166 -23.22 28.86 -4.39
N LYS A 167 -23.47 28.02 -3.37
CA LYS A 167 -23.34 26.55 -3.45
C LYS A 167 -24.39 25.88 -4.34
N ALA A 168 -25.55 26.51 -4.58
CA ALA A 168 -26.64 25.92 -5.36
C ALA A 168 -26.48 26.11 -6.88
N SER A 169 -25.59 27.01 -7.33
CA SER A 169 -25.47 27.42 -8.73
C SER A 169 -24.21 26.97 -9.47
N THR A 170 -23.24 26.33 -8.79
CA THR A 170 -21.94 25.97 -9.39
C THR A 170 -22.09 24.85 -10.43
N LYS A 171 -22.40 25.21 -11.68
CA LYS A 171 -22.36 24.31 -12.84
C LYS A 171 -21.00 24.32 -13.54
N ASN A 172 -20.14 25.30 -13.27
CA ASN A 172 -18.84 25.46 -13.90
C ASN A 172 -17.69 25.00 -12.97
N HIS A 173 -16.72 24.25 -13.51
CA HIS A 173 -15.54 23.79 -12.79
C HIS A 173 -14.66 24.92 -12.23
N LEU A 174 -14.60 26.07 -12.91
CA LEU A 174 -13.82 27.23 -12.45
C LEU A 174 -14.47 27.93 -11.23
N GLU A 175 -15.80 28.06 -11.24
CA GLU A 175 -16.57 28.55 -10.08
C GLU A 175 -16.39 27.62 -8.87
N ALA A 176 -16.41 26.30 -9.10
CA ALA A 176 -16.17 25.31 -8.06
C ALA A 176 -14.76 25.43 -7.46
N ASN A 177 -13.74 25.78 -8.26
CA ASN A 177 -12.37 25.96 -7.78
C ASN A 177 -12.23 27.16 -6.82
N LEU A 178 -12.92 28.28 -7.06
CA LEU A 178 -12.91 29.43 -6.15
C LEU A 178 -13.55 29.08 -4.79
N VAL A 179 -14.69 28.40 -4.81
CA VAL A 179 -15.34 27.94 -3.57
C VAL A 179 -14.46 26.93 -2.85
N TYR A 180 -13.85 26.02 -3.61
CA TYR A 180 -12.96 24.99 -3.07
C TYR A 180 -11.67 25.58 -2.47
N SER A 181 -11.12 26.65 -3.07
CA SER A 181 -9.96 27.36 -2.57
C SER A 181 -10.22 28.20 -1.31
N LEU A 182 -11.47 28.36 -0.90
CA LEU A 182 -11.85 29.03 0.36
C LEU A 182 -12.39 28.05 1.43
N ASN A 183 -12.86 26.87 1.02
CA ASN A 183 -13.28 25.80 1.94
C ASN A 183 -12.08 25.04 2.52
N GLU A 184 -12.17 24.65 3.80
CA GLU A 184 -11.16 23.83 4.48
C GLU A 184 -11.25 22.35 4.14
N THR A 185 -12.45 21.86 3.83
CA THR A 185 -12.66 20.44 3.53
C THR A 185 -11.82 20.04 2.33
N LEU A 186 -10.84 19.16 2.54
CA LEU A 186 -10.24 18.38 1.47
C LEU A 186 -11.24 17.30 1.09
N ASN A 187 -11.68 17.32 -0.16
CA ASN A 187 -12.38 16.17 -0.70
C ASN A 187 -11.30 15.19 -1.12
N TYR A 188 -10.82 14.39 -0.17
CA TYR A 188 -9.99 13.24 -0.51
C TYR A 188 -10.72 12.47 -1.62
N PRO A 189 -10.01 12.05 -2.68
CA PRO A 189 -10.62 11.15 -3.64
C PRO A 189 -11.21 10.00 -2.85
N HIS A 190 -12.54 9.84 -2.93
CA HIS A 190 -13.22 8.74 -2.25
C HIS A 190 -12.48 7.48 -2.66
N PRO A 191 -12.07 6.60 -1.72
CA PRO A 191 -11.41 5.36 -2.08
C PRO A 191 -12.38 4.37 -2.76
N LYS A 192 -13.28 4.82 -3.65
CA LYS A 192 -14.19 3.99 -4.46
C LYS A 192 -13.46 2.79 -5.07
N LEU A 193 -12.18 3.00 -5.36
CA LEU A 193 -11.19 2.05 -5.85
C LEU A 193 -10.90 0.86 -4.91
N PHE A 194 -10.79 1.10 -3.61
CA PHE A 194 -10.56 0.03 -2.64
C PHE A 194 -11.85 -0.70 -2.25
N PHE A 195 -13.04 -0.25 -2.64
CA PHE A 195 -14.31 -0.76 -2.08
C PHE A 195 -15.08 -1.74 -2.96
N THR A 196 -14.43 -2.38 -3.93
CA THR A 196 -15.01 -3.60 -4.52
C THR A 196 -14.64 -4.80 -3.64
N GLU A 197 -15.61 -5.63 -3.27
CA GLU A 197 -15.41 -6.79 -2.37
C GLU A 197 -14.19 -7.62 -2.81
N ASN A 198 -14.06 -7.89 -4.11
CA ASN A 198 -12.95 -8.65 -4.71
C ASN A 198 -11.54 -8.03 -4.51
N VAL A 199 -11.41 -6.70 -4.49
CA VAL A 199 -10.11 -6.01 -4.32
C VAL A 199 -9.68 -6.02 -2.86
N ILE A 200 -10.64 -5.96 -1.93
CA ILE A 200 -10.34 -6.05 -0.50
C ILE A 200 -10.04 -7.50 -0.10
N ASP A 201 -10.76 -8.47 -0.65
CA ASP A 201 -10.46 -9.90 -0.46
C ASP A 201 -9.05 -10.26 -0.92
N LEU A 202 -8.66 -9.71 -2.08
CA LEU A 202 -7.31 -9.79 -2.57
C LEU A 202 -6.32 -9.13 -1.62
N PHE A 203 -6.58 -7.88 -1.24
CA PHE A 203 -5.71 -7.12 -0.35
C PHE A 203 -5.50 -7.83 0.99
N PHE A 204 -6.52 -8.48 1.54
CA PHE A 204 -6.44 -9.26 2.76
C PHE A 204 -5.76 -10.61 2.59
N SER A 205 -5.99 -11.30 1.48
CA SER A 205 -5.32 -12.56 1.17
C SER A 205 -3.81 -12.37 1.04
N VAL A 206 -3.43 -11.28 0.39
CA VAL A 206 -2.06 -10.79 0.26
C VAL A 206 -1.53 -10.38 1.66
N PHE A 207 -2.30 -9.61 2.42
CA PHE A 207 -1.93 -9.20 3.78
C PHE A 207 -1.72 -10.38 4.76
N HIS A 208 -2.53 -11.43 4.65
CA HIS A 208 -2.47 -12.63 5.49
C HIS A 208 -1.14 -13.39 5.36
N LYS A 209 -0.40 -13.26 4.25
CA LYS A 209 0.93 -13.90 4.11
C LYS A 209 2.09 -12.95 4.18
N MET A 210 1.86 -11.67 3.91
CA MET A 210 2.95 -10.72 3.74
C MET A 210 3.48 -10.12 5.04
N LEU A 211 2.77 -10.27 6.16
CA LEU A 211 3.17 -9.83 7.51
C LEU A 211 3.67 -8.37 7.60
N ASN A 212 3.43 -7.53 6.57
CA ASN A 212 4.03 -6.21 6.53
C ASN A 212 3.03 -5.14 6.92
N HIS A 213 3.04 -4.87 8.21
CA HIS A 213 2.21 -3.89 8.88
C HIS A 213 2.65 -2.44 8.57
N VAL A 214 3.90 -2.24 8.13
CA VAL A 214 4.43 -0.92 7.70
C VAL A 214 3.69 -0.42 6.47
N PHE A 215 3.41 -1.31 5.52
CA PHE A 215 2.61 -0.98 4.35
C PHE A 215 1.22 -0.47 4.73
N MET A 216 0.54 -1.10 5.69
CA MET A 216 -0.80 -0.71 6.16
C MET A 216 -0.82 0.62 6.92
N LEU A 217 0.17 0.83 7.79
CA LEU A 217 0.39 2.11 8.46
C LEU A 217 0.52 3.23 7.44
N ARG A 218 1.31 3.01 6.39
CA ARG A 218 1.60 4.04 5.42
C ARG A 218 0.40 4.28 4.52
N MET A 219 -0.16 3.24 3.90
CA MET A 219 -1.11 3.31 2.80
C MET A 219 -2.42 4.06 3.05
N ASN A 220 -2.98 3.98 4.25
CA ASN A 220 -4.41 4.19 4.40
C ASN A 220 -4.78 5.30 5.40
N ASN A 221 -5.74 6.13 4.97
CA ASN A 221 -6.54 6.96 5.86
C ASN A 221 -7.26 6.05 6.88
N ILE A 222 -7.42 6.52 8.11
CA ILE A 222 -8.17 5.82 9.16
C ILE A 222 -9.52 5.29 8.68
N GLN A 223 -10.26 6.05 7.87
CA GLN A 223 -11.56 5.62 7.33
C GLN A 223 -11.45 4.37 6.44
N THR A 224 -10.36 4.24 5.67
CA THR A 224 -10.11 3.06 4.84
C THR A 224 -9.81 1.85 5.73
N LEU A 225 -8.98 2.02 6.77
CA LEU A 225 -8.67 0.95 7.73
C LEU A 225 -9.93 0.47 8.48
N GLN A 226 -10.82 1.38 8.86
CA GLN A 226 -12.09 1.05 9.50
C GLN A 226 -13.02 0.25 8.58
N ARG A 227 -13.09 0.58 7.28
CA ARG A 227 -13.89 -0.20 6.31
C ARG A 227 -13.28 -1.56 6.01
N ILE A 228 -11.95 -1.63 5.93
CA ILE A 228 -11.16 -2.87 5.85
C ILE A 228 -11.52 -3.78 7.04
N TYR A 229 -11.50 -3.24 8.27
CA TYR A 229 -11.90 -3.96 9.48
C TYR A 229 -13.31 -4.56 9.37
N LEU A 230 -14.30 -3.77 8.97
CA LEU A 230 -15.69 -4.22 8.87
C LEU A 230 -15.91 -5.28 7.78
N LEU A 231 -15.20 -5.18 6.66
CA LEU A 231 -15.29 -6.21 5.64
C LEU A 231 -14.72 -7.53 6.16
N LEU A 232 -13.53 -7.52 6.76
CA LEU A 232 -12.94 -8.74 7.33
C LEU A 232 -13.83 -9.37 8.39
N LEU A 233 -14.46 -8.53 9.22
CA LEU A 233 -15.45 -8.98 10.19
C LEU A 233 -16.66 -9.64 9.51
N SER A 234 -17.17 -9.07 8.41
CA SER A 234 -18.26 -9.65 7.63
C SER A 234 -17.87 -11.01 7.03
N TYR A 235 -16.62 -11.18 6.58
CA TYR A 235 -16.08 -12.45 6.09
C TYR A 235 -15.92 -13.47 7.21
N HIS A 236 -15.41 -13.06 8.36
CA HIS A 236 -15.31 -13.92 9.53
C HIS A 236 -16.67 -14.49 9.95
N TYR A 237 -17.74 -13.69 9.91
CA TYR A 237 -19.08 -14.18 10.20
C TYR A 237 -19.63 -15.18 9.17
N LYS A 238 -19.17 -15.12 7.91
CA LYS A 238 -19.52 -16.10 6.87
C LYS A 238 -18.64 -17.37 6.95
N ASN A 239 -17.35 -17.19 7.21
CA ASN A 239 -16.32 -18.22 7.22
C ASN A 239 -15.39 -18.00 8.44
N PRO A 240 -15.72 -18.54 9.62
CA PRO A 240 -14.93 -18.36 10.82
C PRO A 240 -13.52 -18.96 10.67
N ARG A 241 -12.50 -18.13 10.92
CA ARG A 241 -11.09 -18.52 10.97
C ARG A 241 -10.41 -17.84 12.15
N VAL A 242 -9.46 -18.51 12.78
CA VAL A 242 -8.74 -17.98 13.95
C VAL A 242 -7.79 -16.87 13.56
N SER A 243 -7.14 -16.99 12.40
CA SER A 243 -6.32 -15.91 11.82
C SER A 243 -7.08 -14.61 11.64
N PHE A 244 -8.35 -14.65 11.24
CA PHE A 244 -9.18 -13.44 11.12
C PHE A 244 -9.45 -12.79 12.46
N ILE A 245 -9.70 -13.58 13.51
CA ILE A 245 -9.85 -13.07 14.87
C ILE A 245 -8.58 -12.32 15.27
N PHE A 246 -7.41 -12.94 15.09
CA PHE A 246 -6.13 -12.31 15.38
C PHE A 246 -5.93 -11.02 14.59
N ILE A 247 -6.22 -11.01 13.29
CA ILE A 247 -6.09 -9.80 12.46
C ILE A 247 -7.00 -8.68 12.97
N LEU A 248 -8.25 -8.97 13.32
CA LEU A 248 -9.19 -7.96 13.81
C LEU A 248 -8.76 -7.39 15.17
N THR A 249 -8.35 -8.26 16.09
CA THR A 249 -8.10 -7.94 17.51
C THR A 249 -6.68 -7.47 17.80
N SER A 250 -5.70 -8.23 17.34
CA SER A 250 -4.28 -8.09 17.65
C SER A 250 -3.52 -7.28 16.61
N PHE A 251 -4.10 -7.02 15.44
CA PHE A 251 -3.44 -6.26 14.37
C PHE A 251 -4.17 -4.97 13.97
N LEU A 252 -5.35 -5.07 13.36
CA LEU A 252 -6.08 -3.92 12.82
C LEU A 252 -6.55 -2.96 13.91
N SER A 253 -7.04 -3.48 15.03
CA SER A 253 -7.48 -2.64 16.15
C SER A 253 -6.33 -1.79 16.72
N PRO A 254 -5.19 -2.36 17.17
CA PRO A 254 -4.03 -1.58 17.60
C PRO A 254 -3.54 -0.58 16.54
N LEU A 255 -3.54 -0.99 15.27
CA LEU A 255 -3.15 -0.14 14.14
C LEU A 255 -4.07 1.08 13.99
N ILE A 256 -5.38 0.88 14.01
CA ILE A 256 -6.37 1.96 13.91
C ILE A 256 -6.27 2.87 15.13
N HIS A 257 -6.09 2.30 16.31
CA HIS A 257 -5.92 3.06 17.55
C HIS A 257 -4.70 3.99 17.49
N LEU A 258 -3.54 3.49 17.04
CA LEU A 258 -2.33 4.33 16.86
C LEU A 258 -2.58 5.47 15.86
N LYS A 259 -3.31 5.19 14.78
CA LYS A 259 -3.71 6.21 13.80
C LYS A 259 -4.64 7.28 14.38
N MET A 260 -5.55 6.90 15.28
CA MET A 260 -6.41 7.85 15.99
C MET A 260 -5.59 8.80 16.86
N GLN A 261 -4.51 8.30 17.46
CA GLN A 261 -3.63 9.08 18.33
C GLN A 261 -2.60 9.94 17.55
N GLY A 262 -2.50 9.77 16.23
CA GLY A 262 -1.51 10.49 15.41
C GLY A 262 -0.06 10.08 15.71
N VAL A 263 0.17 8.93 16.35
CA VAL A 263 1.50 8.49 16.76
C VAL A 263 2.21 7.80 15.59
N GLU A 264 3.42 8.26 15.27
CA GLU A 264 4.32 7.61 14.32
C GLU A 264 5.19 6.58 15.06
N VAL A 265 4.62 5.44 15.45
CA VAL A 265 5.41 4.38 16.11
C VAL A 265 6.18 3.58 15.05
N PRO A 266 7.51 3.37 15.20
CA PRO A 266 8.24 2.40 14.40
C PRO A 266 7.67 0.99 14.65
N PHE A 267 7.37 0.28 13.57
CA PHE A 267 6.44 -0.85 13.58
C PHE A 267 6.91 -2.07 14.40
N ASP A 268 8.22 -2.30 14.59
CA ASP A 268 8.69 -3.48 15.36
C ASP A 268 8.21 -3.52 16.81
N ASP A 269 7.72 -2.38 17.32
CA ASP A 269 7.27 -2.18 18.69
C ASP A 269 5.75 -2.30 18.87
N ILE A 270 4.97 -2.59 17.81
CA ILE A 270 3.52 -2.83 17.99
C ILE A 270 3.34 -4.17 18.71
N ASP A 271 2.93 -4.09 19.97
CA ASP A 271 2.48 -5.24 20.73
C ASP A 271 1.22 -5.83 20.09
N CYS A 272 1.35 -7.03 19.53
CA CYS A 272 0.25 -7.79 18.94
C CYS A 272 -0.62 -8.49 20.00
N SER A 273 -0.57 -8.07 21.26
CA SER A 273 -1.50 -8.50 22.30
C SER A 273 -2.87 -7.83 22.12
N PHE A 274 -3.94 -8.57 22.46
CA PHE A 274 -5.28 -8.04 22.43
C PHE A 274 -5.53 -7.18 23.66
N ASP A 275 -5.71 -5.89 23.41
CA ASP A 275 -6.05 -4.89 24.41
C ASP A 275 -7.53 -4.52 24.26
N ILE A 276 -8.33 -4.93 25.26
CA ILE A 276 -9.78 -4.74 25.26
C ILE A 276 -10.13 -3.26 25.22
N ASP A 277 -9.40 -2.41 25.94
CA ASP A 277 -9.71 -0.98 26.04
C ASP A 277 -9.45 -0.30 24.69
N LYS A 278 -8.28 -0.56 24.07
CA LYS A 278 -7.97 -0.06 22.73
C LYS A 278 -8.98 -0.53 21.69
N PHE A 279 -9.41 -1.79 21.78
CA PHE A 279 -10.43 -2.35 20.91
C PHE A 279 -11.76 -1.63 21.04
N VAL A 280 -12.24 -1.42 22.26
CA VAL A 280 -13.48 -0.70 22.53
C VAL A 280 -13.43 0.72 21.96
N ASP A 281 -12.31 1.43 22.15
CA ASP A 281 -12.11 2.78 21.61
C ASP A 281 -12.20 2.81 20.08
N VAL A 282 -11.55 1.86 19.41
CA VAL A 282 -11.58 1.73 17.95
C VAL A 282 -12.98 1.45 17.44
N ILE A 283 -13.68 0.48 18.02
CA ILE A 283 -15.05 0.12 17.61
C ILE A 283 -16.00 1.30 17.80
N ASN A 284 -15.86 2.03 18.90
CA ASN A 284 -16.68 3.21 19.16
C ASN A 284 -16.40 4.36 18.18
N ALA A 285 -15.15 4.51 17.73
CA ALA A 285 -14.75 5.52 16.76
C ALA A 285 -15.18 5.23 15.32
N ILE A 286 -15.57 3.99 14.99
CA ILE A 286 -16.13 3.64 13.69
C ILE A 286 -17.57 4.17 13.59
N PRO A 287 -17.91 4.96 12.55
CA PRO A 287 -19.27 5.48 12.35
C PRO A 287 -20.31 4.35 12.20
N ASP A 288 -21.47 4.51 12.84
CA ASP A 288 -22.54 3.49 12.79
C ASP A 288 -23.03 3.22 11.36
N GLN A 289 -23.04 4.24 10.50
CA GLN A 289 -23.34 4.09 9.07
C GLN A 289 -22.47 3.01 8.40
N PHE A 290 -21.19 2.89 8.78
CA PHE A 290 -20.33 1.88 8.17
C PHE A 290 -20.75 0.48 8.63
N PHE A 291 -21.14 0.29 9.88
CA PHE A 291 -21.67 -0.99 10.36
C PHE A 291 -22.95 -1.40 9.62
N ASP A 292 -23.84 -0.44 9.36
CA ASP A 292 -25.07 -0.66 8.61
C ASP A 292 -24.80 -1.10 7.16
N GLU A 293 -23.79 -0.51 6.50
CA GLU A 293 -23.36 -0.90 5.14
C GLU A 293 -23.01 -2.40 5.04
N TYR A 294 -22.40 -2.97 6.10
CA TYR A 294 -22.00 -4.38 6.16
C TYR A 294 -23.00 -5.28 6.90
N LYS A 295 -24.14 -4.76 7.33
CA LYS A 295 -25.18 -5.48 8.11
C LYS A 295 -24.64 -6.10 9.41
N ILE A 296 -23.74 -5.40 10.09
CA ILE A 296 -23.14 -5.86 11.35
C ILE A 296 -23.73 -5.07 12.51
N ASN A 297 -24.19 -5.75 13.57
CA ASN A 297 -24.63 -5.09 14.79
C ASN A 297 -23.39 -4.73 15.66
N LYS A 298 -23.10 -3.43 15.77
CA LYS A 298 -21.96 -2.91 16.55
C LYS A 298 -21.96 -3.36 18.02
N LYS A 299 -23.13 -3.36 18.66
CA LYS A 299 -23.27 -3.74 20.08
C LYS A 299 -23.01 -5.23 20.28
N ASP A 300 -23.55 -6.07 19.41
CA ASP A 300 -23.35 -7.52 19.49
C ASP A 300 -21.88 -7.88 19.22
N HIS A 301 -21.25 -7.20 18.25
CA HIS A 301 -19.83 -7.36 17.97
C HIS A 301 -18.96 -7.00 19.19
N LEU A 302 -19.19 -5.82 19.78
CA LEU A 302 -18.44 -5.37 20.96
C LEU A 302 -18.64 -6.34 22.14
N ASN A 303 -19.87 -6.76 22.42
CA ASN A 303 -20.16 -7.71 23.49
C ASN A 303 -19.51 -9.09 23.25
N GLY A 304 -19.48 -9.56 22.01
CA GLY A 304 -18.89 -10.85 21.67
C GLY A 304 -17.37 -10.87 21.87
N PHE A 305 -16.68 -9.83 21.44
CA PHE A 305 -15.21 -9.76 21.48
C PHE A 305 -14.65 -9.38 22.85
N THR A 306 -15.45 -8.73 23.71
CA THR A 306 -15.05 -8.31 25.06
C THR A 306 -15.52 -9.27 26.16
N LYS A 307 -16.19 -10.37 25.80
CA LYS A 307 -16.67 -11.36 26.76
C LYS A 307 -15.49 -11.98 27.53
N LEU A 308 -15.56 -11.92 28.86
CA LEU A 308 -14.58 -12.55 29.75
C LEU A 308 -14.79 -14.06 29.77
N TYR A 309 -13.67 -14.80 29.84
CA TYR A 309 -13.64 -16.24 29.99
C TYR A 309 -13.15 -16.62 31.40
N ASP A 310 -13.88 -17.50 32.07
CA ASP A 310 -13.62 -17.93 33.46
C ASP A 310 -13.39 -19.45 33.60
N GLY A 311 -13.24 -20.17 32.48
CA GLY A 311 -13.12 -21.63 32.47
C GLY A 311 -11.70 -22.19 32.26
N ASN A 312 -11.60 -23.51 32.29
CA ASN A 312 -10.44 -24.30 31.84
C ASN A 312 -10.97 -25.42 30.92
N ASP A 313 -10.98 -25.19 29.60
CA ASP A 313 -11.41 -26.16 28.60
C ASP A 313 -10.23 -26.56 27.71
N ILE A 314 -10.23 -27.82 27.29
CA ILE A 314 -9.13 -28.49 26.57
C ILE A 314 -9.15 -28.14 25.08
N HIS A 315 -10.32 -27.78 24.52
CA HIS A 315 -10.48 -27.44 23.10
C HIS A 315 -10.34 -25.93 22.82
N TYR A 316 -9.10 -25.45 22.93
CA TYR A 316 -8.79 -24.02 22.94
C TYR A 316 -9.22 -23.26 21.67
N LEU A 317 -9.16 -23.87 20.48
CA LEU A 317 -9.63 -23.23 19.23
C LEU A 317 -11.13 -22.91 19.27
N ASN A 318 -11.96 -23.84 19.75
CA ASN A 318 -13.41 -23.64 19.83
C ASN A 318 -13.76 -22.54 20.84
N LEU A 319 -12.96 -22.42 21.91
CA LEU A 319 -13.10 -21.34 22.88
C LEU A 319 -12.82 -19.99 22.25
N ILE A 320 -11.77 -19.85 21.42
CA ILE A 320 -11.42 -18.58 20.79
C ILE A 320 -12.57 -18.04 19.92
N TYR A 321 -13.30 -18.92 19.23
CA TYR A 321 -14.49 -18.48 18.46
C TYR A 321 -15.62 -17.92 19.34
N GLN A 322 -15.71 -18.36 20.59
CA GLN A 322 -16.70 -17.87 21.56
C GLN A 322 -16.18 -16.70 22.40
N TYR A 323 -14.86 -16.64 22.60
CA TYR A 323 -14.13 -15.68 23.41
C TYR A 323 -12.88 -15.20 22.64
N PRO A 324 -13.05 -14.30 21.65
CA PRO A 324 -11.95 -13.76 20.86
C PRO A 324 -10.81 -13.16 21.68
N SER A 325 -11.10 -12.73 22.92
CA SER A 325 -10.12 -12.20 23.87
C SER A 325 -8.99 -13.16 24.22
N LEU A 326 -9.18 -14.47 24.03
CA LEU A 326 -8.17 -15.50 24.30
C LEU A 326 -7.10 -15.64 23.22
N ILE A 327 -7.24 -14.93 22.08
CA ILE A 327 -6.41 -15.13 20.90
C ILE A 327 -4.92 -14.90 21.16
N SER A 328 -4.55 -13.93 22.00
CA SER A 328 -3.14 -13.65 22.30
C SER A 328 -2.44 -14.78 23.07
N ASN A 329 -3.22 -15.64 23.73
CA ASN A 329 -2.72 -16.77 24.50
C ASN A 329 -2.66 -18.07 23.69
N ILE A 330 -3.06 -18.08 22.42
CA ILE A 330 -3.13 -19.32 21.62
C ILE A 330 -1.77 -20.00 21.50
N ILE A 331 -0.73 -19.30 21.02
CA ILE A 331 0.60 -19.89 20.84
C ILE A 331 1.21 -20.30 22.19
N PRO A 332 1.19 -19.46 23.25
CA PRO A 332 1.62 -19.89 24.60
C PRO A 332 0.89 -21.13 25.11
N HIS A 333 -0.43 -21.24 24.88
CA HIS A 333 -1.23 -22.39 25.31
C HIS A 333 -0.74 -23.68 24.64
N TYR A 334 -0.58 -23.71 23.31
CA TYR A 334 -0.10 -24.90 22.61
C TYR A 334 1.37 -25.23 22.92
N ILE A 335 2.22 -24.24 23.16
CA ILE A 335 3.59 -24.47 23.66
C ILE A 335 3.55 -25.21 25.01
N ASN A 336 2.64 -24.84 25.90
CA ASN A 336 2.49 -25.51 27.19
C ASN A 336 1.96 -26.95 27.03
N LEU A 337 0.98 -27.17 26.14
CA LEU A 337 0.49 -28.53 25.85
C LEU A 337 1.57 -29.44 25.26
N LEU A 338 2.38 -28.92 24.33
CA LEU A 338 3.49 -29.68 23.72
C LEU A 338 4.61 -29.98 24.72
N ASN A 339 4.80 -29.14 25.74
CA ASN A 339 5.72 -29.38 26.86
C ASN A 339 5.12 -30.23 27.98
N SER A 340 3.83 -30.58 27.92
CA SER A 340 3.16 -31.38 28.96
C SER A 340 3.80 -32.76 29.08
N ASP A 341 3.90 -33.26 30.31
CA ASP A 341 4.28 -34.65 30.57
C ASP A 341 3.18 -35.64 30.16
N ASN A 342 1.94 -35.16 30.02
CA ASN A 342 0.81 -35.96 29.59
C ASN A 342 0.81 -36.12 28.05
N ASN A 343 1.06 -37.35 27.58
CA ASN A 343 1.07 -37.67 26.16
C ASN A 343 -0.26 -37.41 25.45
N GLU A 344 -1.41 -37.49 26.14
CA GLU A 344 -2.70 -37.21 25.52
C GLU A 344 -2.88 -35.72 25.20
N ASP A 345 -2.32 -34.82 26.01
CA ASP A 345 -2.32 -33.38 25.73
C ASP A 345 -1.51 -33.08 24.47
N VAL A 346 -0.34 -33.71 24.33
CA VAL A 346 0.53 -33.57 23.15
C VAL A 346 -0.17 -34.08 21.90
N LYS A 347 -0.82 -35.25 21.96
CA LYS A 347 -1.59 -35.81 20.83
C LYS A 347 -2.75 -34.89 20.43
N ALA A 348 -3.50 -34.38 21.40
CA ALA A 348 -4.60 -33.46 21.17
C ALA A 348 -4.12 -32.17 20.48
N ALA A 349 -3.02 -31.59 20.99
CA ALA A 349 -2.37 -30.44 20.38
C ALA A 349 -1.94 -30.70 18.93
N CYS A 350 -1.21 -31.79 18.68
CA CYS A 350 -0.74 -32.15 17.34
C CYS A 350 -1.89 -32.31 16.35
N LYS A 351 -3.00 -32.93 16.79
CA LYS A 351 -4.18 -33.14 15.95
C LYS A 351 -4.87 -31.82 15.62
N GLU A 352 -5.06 -30.93 16.59
CA GLU A 352 -5.68 -29.62 16.37
C GLU A 352 -4.80 -28.71 15.50
N ILE A 353 -3.49 -28.68 15.74
CA ILE A 353 -2.52 -27.92 14.94
C ILE A 353 -2.52 -28.42 13.49
N THR A 354 -2.40 -29.73 13.28
CA THR A 354 -2.34 -30.31 11.92
C THR A 354 -3.65 -30.07 11.16
N ALA A 355 -4.80 -30.15 11.83
CA ALA A 355 -6.10 -29.88 11.22
C ALA A 355 -6.29 -28.39 10.83
N ASN A 356 -5.59 -27.47 11.50
CA ASN A 356 -5.73 -26.02 11.31
C ASN A 356 -4.38 -25.35 10.97
N PHE A 357 -3.50 -26.07 10.26
CA PHE A 357 -2.09 -25.67 10.10
C PHE A 357 -1.92 -24.28 9.46
N GLN A 358 -2.84 -23.86 8.58
CA GLN A 358 -2.81 -22.54 7.95
C GLN A 358 -2.97 -21.40 8.97
N ASP A 359 -3.87 -21.56 9.93
CA ASP A 359 -4.05 -20.58 11.01
C ASP A 359 -2.81 -20.57 11.92
N PHE A 360 -2.26 -21.74 12.26
CA PHE A 360 -1.06 -21.82 13.11
C PHE A 360 0.18 -21.26 12.44
N ASP A 361 0.40 -21.57 11.16
CA ASP A 361 1.49 -21.00 10.36
C ASP A 361 1.47 -19.47 10.44
N TYR A 362 0.30 -18.87 10.14
CA TYR A 362 0.11 -17.43 10.25
C TYR A 362 0.39 -16.89 11.65
N LEU A 363 -0.19 -17.50 12.69
CA LEU A 363 -0.07 -17.02 14.07
C LEU A 363 1.35 -17.14 14.62
N ILE A 364 2.05 -18.24 14.32
CA ILE A 364 3.43 -18.46 14.76
C ILE A 364 4.37 -17.41 14.17
N LEU A 365 4.22 -17.11 12.88
CA LEU A 365 5.02 -16.09 12.20
C LEU A 365 4.64 -14.68 12.66
N SER A 366 3.34 -14.36 12.74
CA SER A 366 2.84 -13.03 13.13
C SER A 366 3.22 -12.65 14.57
N THR A 367 3.28 -13.63 15.47
CA THR A 367 3.66 -13.43 16.88
C THR A 367 5.16 -13.56 17.14
N LYS A 368 5.98 -13.73 16.09
CA LYS A 368 7.44 -13.92 16.18
C LYS A 368 7.84 -15.08 17.12
N ASN A 369 7.02 -16.12 17.22
CA ASN A 369 7.24 -17.27 18.11
C ASN A 369 7.81 -18.51 17.41
N LEU A 370 8.18 -18.41 16.14
CA LEU A 370 8.71 -19.54 15.33
C LEU A 370 9.82 -20.30 16.04
N GLU A 371 10.86 -19.59 16.48
CA GLU A 371 12.03 -20.21 17.13
C GLU A 371 11.64 -20.95 18.41
N LYS A 372 10.92 -20.28 19.31
CA LYS A 372 10.47 -20.86 20.57
C LYS A 372 9.59 -22.09 20.35
N PHE A 373 8.65 -22.00 19.41
CA PHE A 373 7.72 -23.09 19.08
C PHE A 373 8.45 -24.31 18.52
N LEU A 374 9.36 -24.12 17.56
CA LEU A 374 10.14 -25.21 16.97
C LEU A 374 11.10 -25.84 18.00
N ASN A 375 11.80 -25.05 18.81
CA ASN A 375 12.69 -25.56 19.85
C ASN A 375 11.96 -26.46 20.85
N VAL A 376 10.78 -26.04 21.32
CA VAL A 376 9.93 -26.85 22.21
C VAL A 376 9.49 -28.15 21.54
N THR A 377 9.01 -28.06 20.30
CA THR A 377 8.52 -29.22 19.55
C THR A 377 9.63 -30.24 19.29
N LEU A 378 10.83 -29.77 18.90
CA LEU A 378 12.00 -30.60 18.63
C LEU A 378 12.57 -31.22 19.92
N PHE A 379 12.63 -30.44 21.00
CA PHE A 379 13.04 -30.95 22.31
C PHE A 379 12.10 -32.08 22.76
N ARG A 380 10.77 -31.89 22.64
CA ARG A 380 9.81 -32.93 22.99
C ARG A 380 9.96 -34.16 22.09
N LEU A 381 10.16 -33.97 20.78
CA LEU A 381 10.35 -35.04 19.81
C LEU A 381 11.53 -35.96 20.17
N GLN A 382 12.63 -35.41 20.67
CA GLN A 382 13.82 -36.16 21.06
C GLN A 382 13.64 -37.00 22.33
N ASN A 383 12.67 -36.65 23.18
CA ASN A 383 12.49 -37.24 24.51
C ASN A 383 11.23 -38.10 24.65
N ILE A 384 10.39 -38.20 23.62
CA ILE A 384 9.20 -39.07 23.64
C ILE A 384 9.58 -40.52 23.35
N ASN A 385 9.12 -41.41 24.23
CA ASN A 385 9.23 -42.86 24.08
C ASN A 385 7.93 -43.55 23.63
N ASP A 386 6.80 -42.84 23.68
CA ASP A 386 5.52 -43.37 23.19
C ASP A 386 5.44 -43.27 21.67
N GLN A 387 5.31 -44.41 21.00
CA GLN A 387 5.34 -44.50 19.55
C GLN A 387 4.24 -43.66 18.88
N GLN A 388 3.02 -43.67 19.41
CA GLN A 388 1.91 -42.95 18.78
C GLN A 388 2.09 -41.44 18.94
N THR A 389 2.44 -40.97 20.14
CA THR A 389 2.73 -39.56 20.42
C THR A 389 3.89 -39.07 19.57
N PHE A 390 4.94 -39.87 19.40
CA PHE A 390 6.06 -39.54 18.50
C PHE A 390 5.59 -39.40 17.05
N THR A 391 4.72 -40.30 16.60
CA THR A 391 4.15 -40.29 15.24
C THR A 391 3.32 -39.04 15.00
N ASP A 392 2.43 -38.68 15.92
CA ASP A 392 1.60 -37.49 15.79
C ASP A 392 2.44 -36.20 15.83
N LEU A 393 3.44 -36.15 16.72
CA LEU A 393 4.33 -35.01 16.87
C LEU A 393 5.25 -34.80 15.66
N ILE A 394 5.87 -35.86 15.13
CA ILE A 394 6.76 -35.73 13.97
C ILE A 394 5.97 -35.32 12.72
N PHE A 395 4.76 -35.82 12.53
CA PHE A 395 3.93 -35.41 11.39
C PHE A 395 3.45 -33.97 11.52
N CYS A 396 3.05 -33.54 12.72
CA CYS A 396 2.73 -32.14 13.00
C CYS A 396 3.92 -31.22 12.71
N LEU A 397 5.10 -31.56 13.24
CA LEU A 397 6.33 -30.81 13.03
C LEU A 397 6.69 -30.72 11.54
N ILE A 398 6.67 -31.84 10.83
CA ILE A 398 7.02 -31.88 9.39
C ILE A 398 6.01 -31.08 8.57
N THR A 399 4.72 -31.14 8.90
CA THR A 399 3.69 -30.33 8.24
C THR A 399 4.00 -28.84 8.38
N LEU A 400 4.22 -28.36 9.62
CA LEU A 400 4.55 -26.95 9.85
C LEU A 400 5.89 -26.55 9.24
N MET A 401 6.95 -27.34 9.44
CA MET A 401 8.27 -27.04 8.88
C MET A 401 8.24 -26.95 7.35
N LYS A 402 7.49 -27.84 6.67
CA LYS A 402 7.29 -27.76 5.23
C LYS A 402 6.57 -26.46 4.84
N GLU A 403 5.52 -26.09 5.54
CA GLU A 403 4.75 -24.87 5.26
C GLU A 403 5.58 -23.59 5.47
N PHE A 404 6.41 -23.54 6.51
CA PHE A 404 7.39 -22.45 6.69
C PHE A 404 8.47 -22.46 5.60
N TRP A 405 8.94 -23.65 5.22
CA TRP A 405 10.01 -23.80 4.24
C TRP A 405 9.60 -23.41 2.83
N LYS A 406 8.41 -23.82 2.38
CA LYS A 406 7.94 -23.65 1.00
C LYS A 406 7.80 -22.19 0.57
N GLY A 407 7.66 -21.28 1.53
CA GLY A 407 7.61 -19.84 1.30
C GLY A 407 8.89 -19.28 0.69
N GLY A 408 10.06 -19.88 0.95
CA GLY A 408 11.33 -19.36 0.42
C GLY A 408 11.85 -18.10 1.11
N GLU A 409 11.31 -17.73 2.28
CA GLU A 409 11.71 -16.52 3.01
C GLU A 409 13.09 -16.72 3.66
N PRO A 410 14.09 -15.88 3.36
CA PRO A 410 15.45 -16.08 3.86
C PRO A 410 15.57 -16.04 5.39
N SER A 411 14.89 -15.12 6.07
CA SER A 411 14.90 -15.04 7.55
C SER A 411 14.29 -16.29 8.22
N ILE A 412 13.14 -16.77 7.73
CA ILE A 412 12.49 -17.99 8.23
C ILE A 412 13.39 -19.20 7.97
N ARG A 413 13.91 -19.37 6.74
CA ARG A 413 14.76 -20.51 6.38
C ARG A 413 16.07 -20.52 7.18
N SER A 414 16.72 -19.37 7.37
CA SER A 414 17.94 -19.27 8.18
C SER A 414 17.67 -19.58 9.65
N THR A 415 16.55 -19.15 10.21
CA THR A 415 16.09 -19.51 11.56
C THR A 415 15.90 -21.02 11.69
N ILE A 416 15.18 -21.64 10.74
CA ILE A 416 14.96 -23.09 10.72
C ILE A 416 16.29 -23.85 10.63
N VAL A 417 17.20 -23.44 9.73
CA VAL A 417 18.52 -24.06 9.59
C VAL A 417 19.32 -23.95 10.89
N SER A 418 19.35 -22.77 11.51
CA SER A 418 20.05 -22.56 12.79
C SER A 418 19.52 -23.48 13.89
N ILE A 419 18.19 -23.61 14.01
CA ILE A 419 17.54 -24.50 14.96
C ILE A 419 17.90 -25.96 14.69
N ILE A 420 17.77 -26.43 13.44
CA ILE A 420 18.12 -27.80 13.06
C ILE A 420 19.58 -28.12 13.40
N LEU A 421 20.50 -27.21 13.08
CA LEU A 421 21.93 -27.38 13.37
C LEU A 421 22.25 -27.45 14.88
N SER A 422 21.41 -26.84 15.72
CA SER A 422 21.54 -26.89 17.19
C SER A 422 20.99 -28.18 17.82
N THR A 423 20.27 -29.01 17.06
CA THR A 423 19.67 -30.24 17.57
C THR A 423 20.63 -31.43 17.62
N SER A 424 20.18 -32.58 18.14
CA SER A 424 20.97 -33.82 18.14
C SER A 424 21.37 -34.23 16.72
N MET A 425 22.51 -34.93 16.59
CA MET A 425 23.01 -35.41 15.30
C MET A 425 21.94 -36.13 14.46
N TYR A 426 21.13 -36.98 15.09
CA TYR A 426 20.06 -37.73 14.43
C TYR A 426 18.97 -36.82 13.86
N THR A 427 18.54 -35.84 14.66
CA THR A 427 17.48 -34.87 14.28
C THR A 427 17.98 -33.96 13.17
N ASN A 428 19.18 -33.41 13.35
CA ASN A 428 19.84 -32.55 12.39
C ASN A 428 19.95 -33.25 11.03
N TYR A 429 20.52 -34.46 11.01
CA TYR A 429 20.73 -35.17 9.75
C TYR A 429 19.40 -35.50 9.04
N LEU A 430 18.39 -36.00 9.77
CA LEU A 430 17.08 -36.31 9.20
C LEU A 430 16.41 -35.08 8.58
N LEU A 431 16.32 -33.98 9.34
CA LEU A 431 15.63 -32.76 8.89
C LEU A 431 16.41 -32.03 7.81
N SER A 432 17.75 -32.05 7.85
CA SER A 432 18.59 -31.48 6.80
C SER A 432 18.45 -32.23 5.47
N CYS A 433 18.33 -33.56 5.51
CA CYS A 433 18.02 -34.35 4.31
C CYS A 433 16.60 -34.05 3.81
N PHE A 434 15.63 -33.94 4.73
CA PHE A 434 14.24 -33.68 4.39
C PHE A 434 14.04 -32.32 3.70
N LEU A 435 14.64 -31.25 4.25
CA LEU A 435 14.55 -29.89 3.72
C LEU A 435 15.62 -29.57 2.65
N GLN A 436 16.50 -30.53 2.34
CA GLN A 436 17.61 -30.37 1.38
C GLN A 436 18.58 -29.22 1.72
N THR A 437 18.89 -29.02 3.01
CA THR A 437 19.76 -27.91 3.47
C THR A 437 21.24 -28.24 3.52
N ALA A 438 21.61 -29.52 3.50
CA ALA A 438 22.99 -29.99 3.59
C ALA A 438 23.43 -30.73 2.32
N VAL A 439 24.69 -30.54 1.90
CA VAL A 439 25.35 -31.44 0.96
C VAL A 439 25.71 -32.70 1.72
N ILE A 440 25.01 -33.79 1.42
CA ILE A 440 25.22 -35.07 2.09
C ILE A 440 26.48 -35.70 1.51
N ASP A 441 27.55 -35.74 2.30
CA ASP A 441 28.68 -36.61 2.02
C ASP A 441 28.27 -38.05 2.38
N LEU A 442 27.88 -38.81 1.36
CA LEU A 442 27.47 -40.22 1.49
C LEU A 442 28.56 -41.08 2.12
N ASP A 443 29.84 -40.73 1.94
CA ASP A 443 30.97 -41.47 2.49
C ASP A 443 31.12 -41.25 4.01
N SER A 444 30.59 -40.13 4.52
CA SER A 444 30.61 -39.78 5.95
C SER A 444 29.46 -40.38 6.76
N ALA A 445 28.41 -40.87 6.10
CA ALA A 445 27.22 -41.38 6.77
C ALA A 445 27.42 -42.81 7.30
N TYR A 446 26.97 -43.05 8.54
CA TYR A 446 27.10 -44.34 9.21
C TYR A 446 26.32 -45.42 8.47
N GLN A 447 26.98 -46.53 8.15
CA GLN A 447 26.31 -47.69 7.58
C GLN A 447 25.57 -48.47 8.68
N TYR A 448 24.24 -48.53 8.58
CA TYR A 448 23.40 -49.33 9.48
C TYR A 448 23.03 -50.67 8.85
N SER A 449 22.84 -51.70 9.69
CA SER A 449 22.19 -52.95 9.32
C SER A 449 20.70 -52.92 9.72
N LEU A 450 19.88 -53.83 9.19
CA LEU A 450 18.46 -53.94 9.58
C LEU A 450 18.28 -54.23 11.07
N GLN A 451 19.21 -54.98 11.68
CA GLN A 451 19.21 -55.21 13.12
C GLN A 451 19.54 -53.93 13.91
N GLY A 452 20.43 -53.09 13.36
CA GLY A 452 20.76 -51.79 13.94
C GLY A 452 19.55 -50.83 14.02
N ILE A 453 18.64 -50.90 13.04
CA ILE A 453 17.37 -50.14 13.05
C ILE A 453 16.44 -50.65 14.16
N GLN A 454 16.36 -51.96 14.39
CA GLN A 454 15.54 -52.53 15.46
C GLN A 454 16.06 -52.16 16.85
N SER A 455 17.39 -52.17 17.01
CA SER A 455 18.04 -51.91 18.29
C SER A 455 18.19 -50.43 18.65
N SER A 456 17.73 -49.50 17.81
CA SER A 456 17.83 -48.06 18.10
C SER A 456 17.13 -47.71 19.42
N SER A 457 17.80 -46.90 20.25
CA SER A 457 17.38 -46.57 21.62
C SER A 457 16.21 -45.60 21.68
N SER A 458 16.02 -44.80 20.65
CA SER A 458 14.92 -43.82 20.52
C SER A 458 14.24 -43.89 19.15
N HIS A 459 13.03 -43.34 19.04
CA HIS A 459 12.31 -43.27 17.77
C HIS A 459 13.03 -42.39 16.73
N ILE A 460 13.63 -41.27 17.15
CA ILE A 460 14.38 -40.38 16.25
C ILE A 460 15.68 -41.02 15.75
N GLU A 461 16.39 -41.76 16.60
CA GLU A 461 17.56 -42.55 16.19
C GLU A 461 17.14 -43.63 15.19
N ARG A 462 15.97 -44.27 15.39
CA ARG A 462 15.42 -45.23 14.42
C ARG A 462 15.13 -44.60 13.06
N CYS A 463 14.59 -43.38 13.02
CA CYS A 463 14.40 -42.64 11.76
C CYS A 463 15.73 -42.39 11.05
N TYR A 464 16.75 -41.97 11.80
CA TYR A 464 18.10 -41.73 11.28
C TYR A 464 18.75 -43.01 10.75
N ALA A 465 18.74 -44.09 11.54
CA ALA A 465 19.28 -45.38 11.15
C ALA A 465 18.61 -45.93 9.89
N PHE A 466 17.27 -45.77 9.78
CA PHE A 466 16.52 -46.17 8.59
C PHE A 466 16.90 -45.33 7.36
N LEU A 467 17.04 -44.00 7.52
CA LEU A 467 17.48 -43.10 6.44
C LEU A 467 18.90 -43.46 5.95
N CYS A 468 19.86 -43.65 6.86
CA CYS A 468 21.21 -44.04 6.50
C CYS A 468 21.28 -45.41 5.83
N TYR A 469 20.45 -46.37 6.27
CA TYR A 469 20.33 -47.65 5.57
C TYR A 469 19.88 -47.46 4.11
N LEU A 470 18.85 -46.63 3.88
CA LEU A 470 18.34 -46.35 2.53
C LEU A 470 19.36 -45.62 1.66
N LEU A 471 20.13 -44.68 2.21
CA LEU A 471 21.17 -43.96 1.48
C LEU A 471 22.28 -44.90 0.97
N HIS A 472 22.65 -45.92 1.75
CA HIS A 472 23.77 -46.83 1.42
C HIS A 472 23.35 -48.08 0.66
N ASN A 473 22.22 -48.66 1.04
CA ASN A 473 21.76 -49.96 0.53
C ASN A 473 20.53 -49.84 -0.38
N GLY A 474 19.95 -48.65 -0.52
CA GLY A 474 18.76 -48.41 -1.33
C GLY A 474 17.60 -49.33 -0.94
N THR A 475 17.02 -49.98 -1.94
CA THR A 475 15.90 -50.92 -1.76
C THR A 475 16.32 -52.39 -1.53
N GLN A 476 17.59 -52.65 -1.18
CA GLN A 476 18.03 -54.00 -0.80
C GLN A 476 17.27 -54.45 0.46
N ASN A 477 16.64 -55.63 0.40
CA ASN A 477 15.72 -56.17 1.42
C ASN A 477 14.36 -55.45 1.53
N PHE A 478 13.81 -55.03 0.39
CA PHE A 478 12.53 -54.31 0.30
C PHE A 478 11.41 -54.86 1.21
N GLU A 479 11.14 -56.17 1.20
CA GLU A 479 10.08 -56.77 2.04
C GLU A 479 10.25 -56.49 3.55
N GLN A 480 11.48 -56.57 4.06
CA GLN A 480 11.77 -56.28 5.47
C GLN A 480 11.63 -54.78 5.77
N LEU A 481 12.00 -53.92 4.81
CA LEU A 481 11.76 -52.47 4.91
C LEU A 481 10.26 -52.15 4.95
N LEU A 482 9.42 -52.90 4.23
CA LEU A 482 7.97 -52.76 4.29
C LEU A 482 7.38 -53.18 5.63
N GLU A 483 7.91 -54.24 6.24
CA GLU A 483 7.52 -54.63 7.59
C GLU A 483 7.81 -53.52 8.60
N PHE A 484 8.98 -52.87 8.49
CA PHE A 484 9.30 -51.69 9.30
C PHE A 484 8.31 -50.54 9.09
N LEU A 485 7.95 -50.22 7.84
CA LEU A 485 7.00 -49.13 7.54
C LEU A 485 5.58 -49.44 8.02
N LYS A 486 5.18 -50.72 8.06
CA LYS A 486 3.90 -51.15 8.63
C LYS A 486 3.91 -51.06 10.15
N GLN A 487 5.02 -51.41 10.79
CA GLN A 487 5.17 -51.39 12.25
C GLN A 487 5.36 -49.96 12.79
N TYR A 488 6.14 -49.14 12.10
CA TYR A 488 6.56 -47.80 12.52
C TYR A 488 6.20 -46.77 11.45
N GLN A 489 4.97 -46.24 11.50
CA GLN A 489 4.46 -45.32 10.49
C GLN A 489 5.29 -44.04 10.33
N TYR A 490 5.92 -43.56 11.42
CA TYR A 490 6.77 -42.37 11.38
C TYR A 490 8.00 -42.51 10.46
N LEU A 491 8.42 -43.74 10.11
CA LEU A 491 9.56 -43.99 9.22
C LEU A 491 9.31 -43.57 7.77
N TRP A 492 8.05 -43.29 7.39
CA TRP A 492 7.73 -42.71 6.09
C TRP A 492 8.44 -41.35 5.88
N ILE A 493 8.71 -40.59 6.94
CA ILE A 493 9.50 -39.35 6.84
C ILE A 493 10.92 -39.63 6.35
N SER A 494 11.56 -40.70 6.82
CA SER A 494 12.88 -41.11 6.34
C SER A 494 12.85 -41.55 4.87
N VAL A 495 11.77 -42.20 4.42
CA VAL A 495 11.59 -42.55 2.99
C VAL A 495 11.49 -41.30 2.14
N PHE A 496 10.69 -40.31 2.55
CA PHE A 496 10.59 -39.04 1.82
C PHE A 496 11.91 -38.26 1.82
N ALA A 497 12.60 -38.16 2.97
CA ALA A 497 13.91 -37.51 3.06
C ALA A 497 14.94 -38.16 2.12
N TRP A 498 14.97 -39.51 2.10
CA TRP A 498 15.80 -40.25 1.15
C TRP A 498 15.40 -39.98 -0.31
N ALA A 499 14.10 -40.01 -0.61
CA ALA A 499 13.59 -39.81 -1.95
C ALA A 499 13.92 -38.42 -2.51
N PHE A 500 13.77 -37.38 -1.68
CA PHE A 500 14.16 -36.01 -2.02
C PHE A 500 15.66 -35.82 -2.16
N THR A 501 16.46 -36.65 -1.49
CA THR A 501 17.92 -36.63 -1.62
C THR A 501 18.37 -37.22 -2.96
N ILE A 502 17.94 -38.44 -3.28
CA ILE A 502 18.47 -39.16 -4.45
C ILE A 502 17.80 -38.76 -5.77
N LYS A 503 16.55 -38.28 -5.73
CA LYS A 503 15.81 -37.76 -6.90
C LYS A 503 15.75 -38.73 -8.09
N THR A 504 15.72 -40.05 -7.82
CA THR A 504 15.59 -41.10 -8.85
C THR A 504 14.21 -41.75 -8.80
N GLU A 505 13.91 -42.65 -9.75
CA GLU A 505 12.68 -43.45 -9.73
C GLU A 505 12.68 -44.56 -8.67
N GLU A 506 13.82 -44.88 -8.04
CA GLU A 506 13.92 -45.99 -7.09
C GLU A 506 12.95 -45.90 -5.89
N PRO A 507 12.77 -44.73 -5.24
CA PRO A 507 11.83 -44.57 -4.13
C PRO A 507 10.37 -44.83 -4.52
N LEU A 508 10.01 -44.70 -5.81
CA LEU A 508 8.65 -44.97 -6.30
C LEU A 508 8.22 -46.42 -6.03
N LYS A 509 9.16 -47.34 -5.78
CA LYS A 509 8.84 -48.70 -5.32
C LYS A 509 8.07 -48.71 -4.01
N PHE A 510 8.45 -47.87 -3.03
CA PHE A 510 7.73 -47.76 -1.74
C PHE A 510 6.32 -47.21 -1.92
N PHE A 511 6.15 -46.22 -2.81
CA PHE A 511 4.86 -45.54 -3.01
C PHE A 511 3.85 -46.33 -3.86
N LYS A 512 4.22 -47.50 -4.38
CA LYS A 512 3.24 -48.48 -4.91
C LYS A 512 2.38 -49.07 -3.80
N ILE A 513 2.80 -48.93 -2.56
CA ILE A 513 2.08 -49.39 -1.38
C ILE A 513 1.36 -48.20 -0.77
N LYS A 514 0.15 -48.45 -0.25
CA LYS A 514 -0.65 -47.43 0.41
C LYS A 514 0.07 -46.97 1.69
N PHE A 515 0.62 -45.76 1.66
CA PHE A 515 1.14 -45.08 2.84
C PHE A 515 -0.02 -44.62 3.76
N PRO A 516 0.25 -44.31 5.04
CA PRO A 516 -0.77 -43.90 6.00
C PRO A 516 -1.58 -42.68 5.52
N ASN A 517 -2.85 -42.59 5.91
CA ASN A 517 -3.75 -41.55 5.41
C ASN A 517 -3.57 -40.20 6.14
N TYR A 518 -2.41 -39.58 5.98
CA TYR A 518 -2.14 -38.20 6.40
C TYR A 518 -2.03 -37.30 5.16
N SER A 519 -2.62 -36.11 5.22
CA SER A 519 -2.63 -35.14 4.12
C SER A 519 -1.20 -34.81 3.64
N ILE A 520 -0.27 -34.63 4.59
CA ILE A 520 1.13 -34.29 4.30
C ILE A 520 1.79 -35.28 3.33
N PHE A 521 1.49 -36.58 3.39
CA PHE A 521 2.11 -37.56 2.50
C PHE A 521 1.61 -37.45 1.06
N GLN A 522 0.37 -37.03 0.84
CA GLN A 522 -0.13 -36.77 -0.51
C GLN A 522 0.60 -35.57 -1.13
N ASP A 523 0.83 -34.53 -0.34
CA ASP A 523 1.54 -33.34 -0.81
C ASP A 523 3.03 -33.63 -1.05
N LEU A 524 3.68 -34.37 -0.16
CA LEU A 524 5.07 -34.77 -0.32
C LEU A 524 5.27 -35.72 -1.50
N TYR A 525 4.33 -36.64 -1.73
CA TYR A 525 4.36 -37.53 -2.88
C TYR A 525 4.19 -36.76 -4.19
N SER A 526 3.23 -35.83 -4.24
CA SER A 526 3.02 -34.95 -5.38
C SER A 526 4.30 -34.17 -5.71
N LEU A 527 4.94 -33.57 -4.70
CA LEU A 527 6.20 -32.86 -4.85
C LEU A 527 7.33 -33.77 -5.35
N LEU A 528 7.43 -34.99 -4.82
CA LEU A 528 8.43 -35.97 -5.25
C LEU A 528 8.26 -36.34 -6.73
N ILE A 529 7.03 -36.54 -7.19
CA ILE A 529 6.75 -36.85 -8.60
C ILE A 529 7.20 -35.72 -9.52
N VAL A 530 6.98 -34.46 -9.13
CA VAL A 530 7.48 -33.30 -9.88
C VAL A 530 9.02 -33.29 -9.92
N PHE A 531 9.68 -33.61 -8.80
CA PHE A 531 11.13 -33.66 -8.72
C PHE A 531 11.77 -34.80 -9.55
N ILE A 532 11.09 -35.95 -9.69
CA ILE A 532 11.58 -37.10 -10.47
C ILE A 532 11.31 -36.91 -11.97
N SER A 533 10.18 -36.30 -12.33
CA SER A 533 9.75 -36.13 -13.73
C SER A 533 10.35 -34.92 -14.45
N ASP A 534 11.33 -34.25 -13.82
CA ASP A 534 11.94 -33.00 -14.28
C ASP A 534 10.93 -31.88 -14.59
N GLY A 535 9.75 -31.91 -13.94
CA GLY A 535 8.72 -30.87 -14.04
C GLY A 535 8.08 -30.67 -15.43
N LYS A 536 8.60 -31.25 -16.53
CA LYS A 536 8.20 -30.94 -17.93
C LYS A 536 6.71 -31.10 -18.24
N ARG A 537 5.97 -31.87 -17.43
CA ARG A 537 4.53 -32.15 -17.61
C ARG A 537 3.61 -31.38 -16.67
N PHE A 538 4.17 -30.63 -15.72
CA PHE A 538 3.43 -30.03 -14.61
C PHE A 538 3.62 -28.52 -14.59
N LYS A 539 2.57 -27.75 -14.29
CA LYS A 539 2.71 -26.31 -14.02
C LYS A 539 3.31 -26.13 -12.63
N ILE A 540 4.31 -25.28 -12.49
CA ILE A 540 5.00 -25.10 -11.20
C ILE A 540 4.07 -24.41 -10.20
N SER A 541 3.29 -23.44 -10.67
CA SER A 541 2.25 -22.74 -9.89
C SER A 541 1.22 -23.66 -9.24
N GLU A 542 0.94 -24.86 -9.78
CA GLU A 542 -0.03 -25.79 -9.16
C GLU A 542 0.43 -26.35 -7.80
N TYR A 543 1.71 -26.20 -7.44
CA TYR A 543 2.32 -26.79 -6.23
C TYR A 543 2.73 -25.76 -5.17
N CYS A 544 2.77 -24.47 -5.53
CA CYS A 544 3.07 -23.35 -4.63
C CYS A 544 4.34 -23.55 -3.76
N GLU A 545 5.44 -23.98 -4.40
CA GLU A 545 6.68 -24.35 -3.72
C GLU A 545 7.88 -23.59 -4.30
N TYR A 546 8.55 -22.78 -3.47
CA TYR A 546 9.70 -21.97 -3.89
C TYR A 546 10.85 -22.78 -4.49
N ASP A 547 11.17 -23.95 -3.93
CA ASP A 547 12.30 -24.76 -4.41
C ASP A 547 12.08 -25.30 -5.84
N LEU A 548 10.82 -25.45 -6.27
CA LEU A 548 10.50 -25.81 -7.66
C LEU A 548 10.79 -24.65 -8.62
N TYR A 549 10.48 -23.41 -8.23
CA TYR A 549 10.78 -22.23 -9.02
C TYR A 549 12.30 -22.02 -9.20
N ILE A 550 13.10 -22.30 -8.16
CA ILE A 550 14.56 -22.26 -8.25
C ILE A 550 15.10 -23.37 -9.15
N ARG A 551 14.59 -24.61 -8.98
CA ARG A 551 15.07 -25.76 -9.75
C ARG A 551 14.75 -25.66 -11.24
N PHE A 552 13.57 -25.16 -11.60
CA PHE A 552 13.10 -25.04 -12.98
C PHE A 552 13.10 -23.56 -13.42
N SER A 553 14.22 -22.89 -13.19
CA SER A 553 14.38 -21.46 -13.44
C SER A 553 14.20 -21.06 -14.91
N ASP A 554 14.43 -21.99 -15.85
CA ASP A 554 14.17 -21.82 -17.27
C ASP A 554 12.69 -21.55 -17.59
N ARG A 555 11.78 -21.99 -16.71
CA ARG A 555 10.33 -21.84 -16.85
C ARG A 555 9.74 -20.64 -16.12
N LEU A 556 10.54 -19.88 -15.37
CA LEU A 556 10.06 -18.74 -14.59
C LEU A 556 9.29 -17.71 -15.42
N ASN A 557 9.74 -17.46 -16.65
CA ASN A 557 9.08 -16.51 -17.55
C ASN A 557 7.67 -16.95 -17.95
N ASP A 558 7.46 -18.25 -18.16
CA ASP A 558 6.17 -18.81 -18.55
C ASP A 558 5.20 -18.80 -17.36
N GLU A 559 5.68 -19.15 -16.17
CA GLU A 559 4.88 -19.09 -14.94
C GLU A 559 4.50 -17.64 -14.59
N LEU A 560 5.43 -16.69 -14.72
CA LEU A 560 5.14 -15.27 -14.53
C LEU A 560 4.08 -14.77 -15.52
N GLU A 561 4.14 -15.22 -16.78
CA GLU A 561 3.15 -14.88 -17.80
C GLU A 561 1.75 -15.40 -17.45
N ILE A 562 1.64 -16.63 -16.94
CA ILE A 562 0.39 -17.22 -16.46
C ILE A 562 -0.16 -16.43 -15.27
N LEU A 563 0.68 -16.10 -14.29
CA LEU A 563 0.27 -15.41 -13.06
C LEU A 563 -0.18 -13.98 -13.35
N VAL A 564 0.62 -13.20 -14.07
CA VAL A 564 0.29 -11.81 -14.45
C VAL A 564 -0.96 -11.78 -15.34
N SER A 565 -1.09 -12.71 -16.29
CA SER A 565 -2.29 -12.82 -17.12
C SER A 565 -3.53 -13.21 -16.32
N SER A 566 -3.39 -14.01 -15.26
CA SER A 566 -4.51 -14.34 -14.37
C SER A 566 -4.95 -13.13 -13.55
N ILE A 567 -3.99 -12.34 -13.06
CA ILE A 567 -4.25 -11.12 -12.28
C ILE A 567 -4.94 -10.04 -13.12
N PHE A 568 -4.52 -9.87 -14.38
CA PHE A 568 -5.04 -8.81 -15.27
C PHE A 568 -6.13 -9.25 -16.25
N GLY A 569 -6.21 -10.54 -16.55
CA GLY A 569 -7.09 -11.11 -17.59
C GLY A 569 -8.46 -11.56 -17.12
N LYS A 570 -8.82 -11.36 -15.84
CA LYS A 570 -10.10 -11.80 -15.25
C LYS A 570 -10.41 -13.27 -15.57
N THR A 571 -9.45 -14.17 -15.40
CA THR A 571 -9.69 -15.60 -15.58
C THR A 571 -10.65 -16.10 -14.50
N ASP A 572 -11.51 -17.08 -14.82
CA ASP A 572 -12.41 -17.70 -13.82
C ASP A 572 -11.64 -18.22 -12.60
N PHE A 573 -10.39 -18.65 -12.82
CA PHE A 573 -9.48 -19.09 -11.76
C PHE A 573 -9.10 -17.98 -10.77
N TYR A 574 -8.85 -16.76 -11.25
CA TYR A 574 -8.57 -15.61 -10.38
C TYR A 574 -9.77 -15.21 -9.51
N LEU A 575 -10.98 -15.38 -10.03
CA LEU A 575 -12.20 -15.12 -9.26
C LEU A 575 -12.49 -16.21 -8.22
N LEU A 576 -11.93 -17.40 -8.38
CA LEU A 576 -12.13 -18.53 -7.46
C LEU A 576 -11.16 -18.50 -6.27
N ASP A 577 -9.87 -18.24 -6.51
CA ASP A 577 -8.85 -18.23 -5.46
C ASP A 577 -7.74 -17.18 -5.72
N PRO A 578 -8.01 -15.88 -5.46
CA PRO A 578 -7.02 -14.81 -5.64
C PRO A 578 -5.84 -14.93 -4.67
N TYR A 579 -6.06 -15.59 -3.51
CA TYR A 579 -5.02 -15.84 -2.53
C TYR A 579 -3.88 -16.69 -3.12
N LEU A 580 -4.24 -17.82 -3.74
CA LEU A 580 -3.25 -18.76 -4.28
C LEU A 580 -2.39 -18.12 -5.37
N ILE A 581 -3.02 -17.38 -6.29
CA ILE A 581 -2.34 -16.72 -7.42
C ILE A 581 -1.32 -15.69 -6.92
N PHE A 582 -1.69 -14.87 -5.94
CA PHE A 582 -0.77 -13.89 -5.40
C PHE A 582 0.33 -14.51 -4.55
N TYR A 583 0.03 -15.59 -3.84
CA TYR A 583 1.05 -16.36 -3.14
C TYR A 583 2.08 -16.92 -4.13
N ASP A 584 1.65 -17.54 -5.22
CA ASP A 584 2.55 -18.03 -6.28
C ASP A 584 3.33 -16.91 -6.97
N PHE A 585 2.69 -15.75 -7.18
CA PHE A 585 3.37 -14.57 -7.68
C PHE A 585 4.50 -14.14 -6.75
N MET A 586 4.29 -14.14 -5.43
CA MET A 586 5.35 -13.83 -4.46
C MET A 586 6.48 -14.87 -4.50
N LEU A 587 6.17 -16.17 -4.58
CA LEU A 587 7.20 -17.22 -4.70
C LEU A 587 8.02 -17.04 -5.98
N CYS A 588 7.37 -16.74 -7.10
CA CYS A 588 8.00 -16.43 -8.36
C CYS A 588 8.92 -15.20 -8.23
N CYS A 589 8.46 -14.13 -7.57
CA CYS A 589 9.27 -12.95 -7.28
C CYS A 589 10.49 -13.28 -6.41
N ARG A 590 10.33 -14.10 -5.36
CA ARG A 590 11.44 -14.60 -4.51
C ARG A 590 12.48 -15.30 -5.37
N ALA A 591 12.03 -16.15 -6.30
CA ALA A 591 12.93 -16.89 -7.18
C ALA A 591 13.73 -15.95 -8.11
N TYR A 592 13.08 -14.95 -8.72
CA TYR A 592 13.78 -13.93 -9.52
C TYR A 592 14.81 -13.17 -8.69
N ALA A 593 14.50 -12.80 -7.45
CA ALA A 593 15.48 -12.17 -6.57
C ALA A 593 16.64 -13.11 -6.25
N SER A 594 16.39 -14.36 -5.88
CA SER A 594 17.48 -15.29 -5.54
C SER A 594 18.42 -15.57 -6.72
N LEU A 595 17.93 -15.43 -7.96
CA LEU A 595 18.72 -15.53 -9.19
C LEU A 595 19.36 -14.21 -9.63
N ASN A 596 19.12 -13.10 -8.92
CA ASN A 596 19.52 -11.73 -9.29
C ASN A 596 19.01 -11.32 -10.69
N GLU A 597 17.77 -11.68 -10.99
CA GLU A 597 17.09 -11.43 -12.27
C GLU A 597 15.92 -10.44 -12.11
N GLU A 598 15.96 -9.55 -11.12
CA GLU A 598 14.90 -8.55 -10.83
C GLU A 598 14.64 -7.66 -12.06
N LYS A 599 15.68 -7.44 -12.87
CA LYS A 599 15.54 -6.69 -14.10
C LYS A 599 14.59 -7.36 -15.10
N LYS A 600 14.79 -8.67 -15.31
CA LYS A 600 13.96 -9.46 -16.23
C LYS A 600 12.52 -9.52 -15.74
N LEU A 601 12.32 -9.65 -14.42
CA LEU A 601 11.00 -9.62 -13.78
C LEU A 601 10.23 -8.34 -14.14
N ILE A 602 10.83 -7.17 -13.92
CA ILE A 602 10.19 -5.87 -14.21
C ILE A 602 9.90 -5.72 -15.71
N ASP A 603 10.89 -5.98 -16.56
CA ASP A 603 10.72 -5.88 -18.02
C ASP A 603 9.56 -6.77 -18.50
N LYS A 604 9.47 -8.00 -17.99
CA LYS A 604 8.42 -8.95 -18.37
C LYS A 604 7.04 -8.53 -17.83
N ILE A 605 6.94 -8.07 -16.58
CA ILE A 605 5.67 -7.57 -16.02
C ILE A 605 5.12 -6.44 -16.88
N PHE A 606 5.91 -5.41 -17.21
CA PHE A 606 5.41 -4.29 -18.00
C PHE A 606 5.12 -4.68 -19.45
N ASN A 607 5.88 -5.59 -20.05
CA ASN A 607 5.58 -6.15 -21.37
C ASN A 607 4.26 -6.93 -21.40
N LEU A 608 3.89 -7.59 -20.30
CA LEU A 608 2.63 -8.34 -20.21
C LEU A 608 1.45 -7.42 -19.93
N ILE A 609 1.63 -6.47 -19.01
CA ILE A 609 0.64 -5.44 -18.71
C ILE A 609 0.31 -4.66 -19.99
N SER A 610 1.29 -4.18 -20.75
CA SER A 610 1.01 -3.40 -21.97
C SER A 610 0.26 -4.14 -23.07
N ARG A 611 0.22 -5.48 -23.02
CA ARG A 611 -0.46 -6.35 -24.00
C ARG A 611 -1.86 -6.80 -23.58
N SER A 612 -2.31 -6.53 -22.34
CA SER A 612 -3.62 -6.99 -21.87
C SER A 612 -4.77 -6.27 -22.61
N PRO A 613 -5.72 -6.98 -23.22
CA PRO A 613 -6.84 -6.34 -23.93
C PRO A 613 -7.83 -5.70 -22.96
N GLY A 614 -8.31 -4.49 -23.25
CA GLY A 614 -9.45 -3.87 -22.53
C GLY A 614 -9.12 -2.84 -21.45
N PHE A 615 -7.92 -2.25 -21.46
CA PHE A 615 -7.53 -1.21 -20.47
C PHE A 615 -8.48 -0.03 -20.38
N SER A 616 -9.02 0.46 -21.50
CA SER A 616 -9.74 1.75 -21.55
C SER A 616 -10.96 1.83 -20.63
N ASP A 617 -11.59 0.69 -20.33
CA ASP A 617 -12.85 0.64 -19.59
C ASP A 617 -12.63 0.41 -18.08
N TYR A 618 -11.41 0.08 -17.66
CA TYR A 618 -11.08 -0.30 -16.28
C TYR A 618 -9.74 0.25 -15.76
N ASP A 619 -9.24 1.37 -16.32
CA ASP A 619 -7.97 2.05 -15.95
C ASP A 619 -7.69 2.01 -14.43
N ASP A 620 -8.72 2.34 -13.64
CA ASP A 620 -8.75 2.38 -12.19
C ASP A 620 -8.40 1.03 -11.51
N ILE A 621 -8.96 -0.08 -11.99
CA ILE A 621 -8.68 -1.43 -11.45
C ILE A 621 -7.24 -1.83 -11.79
N TYR A 622 -6.80 -1.56 -13.01
CA TYR A 622 -5.45 -1.88 -13.45
C TYR A 622 -4.38 -1.12 -12.64
N MET A 623 -4.63 0.15 -12.30
CA MET A 623 -3.75 0.92 -11.42
C MET A 623 -3.63 0.29 -10.02
N ILE A 624 -4.74 -0.19 -9.45
CA ILE A 624 -4.73 -0.88 -8.15
C ILE A 624 -3.93 -2.18 -8.25
N MET A 625 -4.23 -3.02 -9.25
CA MET A 625 -3.53 -4.30 -9.43
C MET A 625 -2.04 -4.09 -9.63
N SER A 626 -1.64 -3.08 -10.40
CA SER A 626 -0.24 -2.69 -10.54
C SER A 626 0.39 -2.29 -9.21
N GLY A 627 -0.35 -1.54 -8.39
CA GLY A 627 0.07 -1.19 -7.04
C GLY A 627 0.22 -2.40 -6.10
N ILE A 628 -0.74 -3.34 -6.13
CA ILE A 628 -0.69 -4.57 -5.32
C ILE A 628 0.49 -5.44 -5.75
N LEU A 629 0.70 -5.65 -7.06
CA LEU A 629 1.87 -6.38 -7.58
C LEU A 629 3.18 -5.78 -7.09
N SER A 630 3.30 -4.45 -7.15
CA SER A 630 4.50 -3.78 -6.66
C SER A 630 4.68 -3.93 -5.15
N ALA A 631 3.60 -3.82 -4.36
CA ALA A 631 3.67 -4.08 -2.92
C ALA A 631 4.13 -5.52 -2.68
N SER A 632 3.54 -6.49 -3.39
CA SER A 632 3.93 -7.90 -3.38
C SER A 632 5.43 -8.09 -3.62
N ILE A 633 5.98 -7.48 -4.66
CA ILE A 633 7.43 -7.54 -4.96
C ILE A 633 8.27 -6.87 -3.87
N SER A 634 7.88 -5.69 -3.42
CA SER A 634 8.70 -4.88 -2.50
C SER A 634 8.85 -5.55 -1.15
N LEU A 635 7.75 -6.11 -0.66
CA LEU A 635 7.70 -6.86 0.59
C LEU A 635 8.46 -8.19 0.47
N THR A 636 8.44 -8.80 -0.71
CA THR A 636 9.25 -9.97 -0.99
C THR A 636 10.75 -9.67 -0.88
N PHE A 637 11.16 -8.43 -1.17
CA PHE A 637 12.55 -7.99 -1.18
C PHE A 637 12.94 -7.12 0.02
N ASP A 638 12.06 -6.96 1.01
CA ASP A 638 12.27 -6.01 2.14
C ASP A 638 13.51 -6.37 2.97
N GLU A 639 13.89 -7.65 3.01
CA GLU A 639 15.11 -8.14 3.67
C GLU A 639 16.41 -7.77 2.94
N ILE A 640 16.34 -7.31 1.68
CA ILE A 640 17.49 -6.91 0.86
C ILE A 640 17.24 -5.50 0.29
N PRO A 641 17.44 -4.44 1.08
CA PRO A 641 17.05 -3.07 0.72
C PRO A 641 17.61 -2.54 -0.60
N GLU A 642 18.77 -3.05 -1.02
CA GLU A 642 19.40 -2.72 -2.30
C GLU A 642 18.55 -3.11 -3.51
N LYS A 643 17.81 -4.23 -3.43
CA LYS A 643 17.05 -4.77 -4.57
C LYS A 643 15.92 -3.82 -4.97
N PRO A 644 15.01 -3.40 -4.08
CA PRO A 644 13.98 -2.45 -4.45
C PRO A 644 14.52 -1.09 -4.88
N LEU A 645 15.62 -0.60 -4.28
CA LEU A 645 16.26 0.63 -4.74
C LEU A 645 16.73 0.51 -6.19
N ASN A 646 17.35 -0.62 -6.54
CA ASN A 646 17.76 -0.92 -7.91
C ASN A 646 16.55 -1.03 -8.86
N MET A 647 15.45 -1.60 -8.40
CA MET A 647 14.21 -1.66 -9.18
C MET A 647 13.64 -0.26 -9.44
N ILE A 648 13.59 0.63 -8.46
CA ILE A 648 13.12 2.00 -8.69
C ILE A 648 14.04 2.74 -9.66
N LYS A 649 15.38 2.60 -9.50
CA LYS A 649 16.35 3.14 -10.47
C LYS A 649 16.06 2.63 -11.87
N MET A 650 15.79 1.33 -12.01
CA MET A 650 15.38 0.76 -13.28
C MET A 650 14.08 1.35 -13.83
N LEU A 651 13.03 1.50 -13.01
CA LEU A 651 11.77 2.10 -13.44
C LEU A 651 11.99 3.52 -13.97
N THR A 652 12.77 4.34 -13.26
CA THR A 652 13.10 5.70 -13.72
C THR A 652 13.90 5.68 -15.03
N ASN A 653 14.85 4.75 -15.18
CA ASN A 653 15.60 4.56 -16.42
C ASN A 653 14.72 4.09 -17.58
N MET A 654 13.76 3.20 -17.33
CA MET A 654 12.79 2.76 -18.34
C MET A 654 11.96 3.95 -18.81
N VAL A 655 11.45 4.77 -17.88
CA VAL A 655 10.66 5.98 -18.22
C VAL A 655 11.48 6.98 -19.04
N SER A 656 12.79 7.10 -18.80
CA SER A 656 13.68 7.96 -19.60
C SER A 656 13.99 7.39 -20.99
N ASN A 657 14.18 6.07 -21.10
CA ASN A 657 14.79 5.46 -22.30
C ASN A 657 13.80 4.81 -23.26
N ASN A 658 12.58 4.48 -22.81
CA ASN A 658 11.61 3.72 -23.60
C ASN A 658 10.42 4.58 -24.03
N SER A 659 9.84 4.25 -25.19
CA SER A 659 8.64 4.93 -25.68
C SER A 659 7.38 4.37 -25.01
N PHE A 660 6.97 4.94 -23.89
CA PHE A 660 5.71 4.58 -23.22
C PHE A 660 4.53 5.46 -23.64
N SER A 661 3.36 4.83 -23.76
CA SER A 661 2.07 5.50 -23.83
C SER A 661 1.68 6.13 -22.48
N THR A 662 0.72 7.06 -22.49
CA THR A 662 0.19 7.66 -21.26
C THR A 662 -0.41 6.62 -20.31
N ILE A 663 -1.04 5.57 -20.85
CA ILE A 663 -1.65 4.49 -20.06
C ILE A 663 -0.56 3.70 -19.32
N GLU A 664 0.52 3.30 -20.02
CA GLU A 664 1.64 2.59 -19.39
C GLU A 664 2.28 3.43 -18.27
N LEU A 665 2.46 4.73 -18.50
CA LEU A 665 2.96 5.64 -17.46
C LEU A 665 2.03 5.73 -16.25
N LYS A 666 0.70 5.75 -16.46
CA LYS A 666 -0.29 5.69 -15.37
C LYS A 666 -0.21 4.40 -14.55
N LEU A 667 0.33 3.30 -15.08
CA LEU A 667 0.52 2.04 -14.36
C LEU A 667 1.88 1.98 -13.67
N ILE A 668 2.94 2.51 -14.31
CA ILE A 668 4.27 2.61 -13.70
C ILE A 668 4.23 3.49 -12.44
N VAL A 669 3.38 4.53 -12.41
CA VAL A 669 3.24 5.43 -11.25
C VAL A 669 2.78 4.73 -9.97
N PRO A 670 1.61 4.06 -9.90
CA PRO A 670 1.18 3.33 -8.71
C PRO A 670 2.13 2.18 -8.40
N PHE A 671 2.74 1.54 -9.41
CA PHE A 671 3.79 0.55 -9.18
C PHE A 671 4.97 1.17 -8.41
N CYS A 672 5.62 2.18 -8.97
CA CYS A 672 6.75 2.87 -8.35
C CYS A 672 6.41 3.43 -6.96
N TYR A 673 5.23 4.04 -6.83
CA TYR A 673 4.73 4.57 -5.57
C TYR A 673 4.60 3.50 -4.49
N MET A 674 3.94 2.39 -4.80
CA MET A 674 3.74 1.27 -3.88
C MET A 674 5.07 0.63 -3.50
N MET A 675 6.04 0.61 -4.42
CA MET A 675 7.40 0.16 -4.12
C MET A 675 8.09 0.98 -3.05
N ILE A 676 7.96 2.31 -3.13
CA ILE A 676 8.59 3.24 -2.19
C ILE A 676 8.05 3.05 -0.77
N ILE A 677 6.72 2.97 -0.64
CA ILE A 677 6.05 3.00 0.67
C ILE A 677 5.91 1.64 1.35
N SER A 678 5.94 0.53 0.60
CA SER A 678 5.75 -0.81 1.18
C SER A 678 6.94 -1.29 2.01
N MET A 679 8.14 -0.77 1.75
CA MET A 679 9.35 -1.22 2.42
C MET A 679 9.56 -0.61 3.79
N LYS A 680 10.17 -1.34 4.72
CA LYS A 680 10.42 -0.86 6.09
C LYS A 680 11.39 0.33 6.15
N GLU A 681 12.57 0.19 5.56
CA GLU A 681 13.69 1.14 5.67
C GLU A 681 13.96 1.87 4.36
N GLY A 682 14.63 3.03 4.38
CA GLY A 682 15.09 3.75 3.17
C GLY A 682 14.00 4.53 2.40
N LEU A 683 12.85 4.79 3.04
CA LEU A 683 11.74 5.54 2.45
C LEU A 683 12.20 6.91 1.91
N ASP A 684 12.99 7.63 2.72
CA ASP A 684 13.44 8.99 2.48
C ASP A 684 14.36 9.06 1.26
N GLU A 685 15.34 8.16 1.20
CA GLU A 685 16.30 8.07 0.10
C GLU A 685 15.59 7.77 -1.23
N ARG A 686 14.70 6.78 -1.24
CA ARG A 686 13.96 6.38 -2.45
C ARG A 686 12.98 7.47 -2.89
N LEU A 687 12.30 8.09 -1.94
CA LEU A 687 11.40 9.19 -2.23
C LEU A 687 12.16 10.37 -2.82
N GLU A 688 13.27 10.78 -2.20
CA GLU A 688 14.11 11.87 -2.69
C GLU A 688 14.63 11.57 -4.09
N MET A 689 15.06 10.33 -4.36
CA MET A 689 15.50 9.90 -5.69
C MET A 689 14.40 10.09 -6.76
N VAL A 690 13.16 9.69 -6.48
CA VAL A 690 12.05 9.84 -7.44
C VAL A 690 11.58 11.29 -7.54
N ILE A 691 11.61 12.05 -6.44
CA ILE A 691 11.36 13.50 -6.46
C ILE A 691 12.40 14.20 -7.33
N GLN A 692 13.69 13.90 -7.18
CA GLN A 692 14.77 14.45 -8.02
C GLN A 692 14.61 14.05 -9.49
N PHE A 693 14.16 12.82 -9.76
CA PHE A 693 13.78 12.41 -11.12
C PHE A 693 12.62 13.26 -11.67
N CYS A 694 11.57 13.49 -10.87
CA CYS A 694 10.44 14.33 -11.25
C CYS A 694 10.84 15.80 -11.48
N LYS A 695 11.83 16.33 -10.74
CA LYS A 695 12.35 17.69 -10.95
C LYS A 695 12.95 17.90 -12.34
N LYS A 696 13.46 16.84 -12.98
CA LYS A 696 13.94 16.93 -14.38
C LYS A 696 12.86 17.37 -15.36
N ALA A 697 11.59 17.07 -15.08
CA ALA A 697 10.45 17.55 -15.87
C ALA A 697 10.27 19.07 -15.77
N ILE A 698 10.65 19.66 -14.64
CA ILE A 698 10.54 21.09 -14.38
C ILE A 698 11.72 21.85 -15.00
N SER A 699 12.95 21.34 -14.82
CA SER A 699 14.18 22.06 -15.20
C SER A 699 14.43 22.16 -16.71
N GLY A 700 13.53 21.61 -17.54
CA GLY A 700 13.57 21.75 -19.01
C GLY A 700 14.73 21.06 -19.74
N ASN A 701 15.67 20.45 -19.00
CA ASN A 701 16.86 19.81 -19.54
C ASN A 701 16.56 18.47 -20.22
N ASP A 702 15.49 17.77 -19.82
CA ASP A 702 15.00 16.54 -20.45
C ASP A 702 13.55 16.76 -20.91
N LYS A 703 13.34 17.25 -22.13
CA LYS A 703 11.99 17.41 -22.74
C LYS A 703 11.34 16.07 -23.12
N SER A 704 11.54 15.00 -22.35
CA SER A 704 10.75 13.78 -22.54
C SER A 704 9.35 14.03 -22.00
N GLN A 705 8.37 14.09 -22.90
CA GLN A 705 6.95 14.14 -22.57
C GLN A 705 6.56 13.04 -21.56
N GLN A 706 7.25 11.89 -21.58
CA GLN A 706 7.01 10.77 -20.66
C GLN A 706 7.41 11.10 -19.22
N ILE A 707 8.58 11.73 -19.02
CA ILE A 707 9.03 12.14 -17.69
C ILE A 707 8.04 13.16 -17.11
N SER A 708 7.57 14.09 -17.94
CA SER A 708 6.56 15.08 -17.53
C SER A 708 5.23 14.43 -17.13
N VAL A 709 4.74 13.46 -17.90
CA VAL A 709 3.50 12.72 -17.60
C VAL A 709 3.67 11.86 -16.34
N PHE A 710 4.78 11.14 -16.20
CA PHE A 710 5.09 10.36 -15.00
C PHE A 710 5.12 11.25 -13.75
N ALA A 711 5.89 12.34 -13.81
CA ALA A 711 6.02 13.29 -12.70
C ALA A 711 4.66 13.86 -12.29
N TYR A 712 3.81 14.21 -13.25
CA TYR A 712 2.45 14.69 -12.97
C TYR A 712 1.60 13.68 -12.20
N TYR A 713 1.48 12.46 -12.69
CA TYR A 713 0.67 11.45 -12.01
C TYR A 713 1.28 11.02 -10.67
N PHE A 714 2.61 10.90 -10.59
CA PHE A 714 3.31 10.54 -9.36
C PHE A 714 3.10 11.61 -8.28
N MET A 715 3.34 12.89 -8.60
CA MET A 715 3.11 13.99 -7.66
C MET A 715 1.65 14.11 -7.27
N LYS A 716 0.71 13.88 -8.21
CA LYS A 716 -0.73 13.91 -7.94
C LYS A 716 -1.15 12.85 -6.91
N MET A 717 -0.55 11.66 -6.93
CA MET A 717 -0.75 10.67 -5.87
C MET A 717 -0.08 11.11 -4.55
N LEU A 718 1.16 11.59 -4.64
CA LEU A 718 2.02 11.85 -3.50
C LEU A 718 1.49 12.96 -2.57
N ILE A 719 0.85 14.00 -3.12
CA ILE A 719 0.36 15.14 -2.32
C ILE A 719 -0.72 14.74 -1.30
N TYR A 720 -1.49 13.68 -1.55
CA TYR A 720 -2.54 13.23 -0.64
C TYR A 720 -2.04 12.35 0.49
N PHE A 721 -0.74 12.04 0.51
CA PHE A 721 -0.19 11.06 1.43
C PHE A 721 0.46 11.72 2.66
N PRO A 722 -0.07 11.48 3.87
CA PRO A 722 0.35 12.21 5.07
C PRO A 722 1.84 12.10 5.42
N TYR A 723 2.47 10.96 5.16
CA TYR A 723 3.86 10.69 5.57
C TYR A 723 4.92 11.34 4.68
N VAL A 724 4.57 11.67 3.43
CA VAL A 724 5.54 12.15 2.43
C VAL A 724 5.28 13.59 2.02
N LYS A 725 4.08 14.13 2.28
CA LYS A 725 3.70 15.52 1.92
C LYS A 725 4.65 16.58 2.48
N GLN A 726 5.26 16.35 3.64
CA GLN A 726 6.23 17.29 4.24
C GLN A 726 7.52 17.39 3.41
N ARG A 727 7.89 16.29 2.76
CA ARG A 727 9.13 16.12 1.99
C ARG A 727 9.02 16.60 0.55
N ILE A 728 7.80 16.87 0.08
CA ILE A 728 7.58 17.41 -1.26
C ILE A 728 8.11 18.84 -1.31
N PRO A 729 9.12 19.12 -2.16
CA PRO A 729 9.62 20.48 -2.34
C PRO A 729 8.54 21.38 -2.92
N LEU A 730 8.56 22.64 -2.50
CA LEU A 730 7.56 23.63 -2.88
C LEU A 730 7.46 23.80 -4.39
N GLU A 731 8.59 23.88 -5.08
CA GLU A 731 8.71 23.98 -6.54
C GLU A 731 7.95 22.89 -7.31
N MET A 732 7.60 21.76 -6.68
CA MET A 732 6.85 20.69 -7.33
C MET A 732 5.41 21.09 -7.72
N TYR A 733 4.87 22.21 -7.23
CA TYR A 733 3.60 22.74 -7.75
C TYR A 733 3.69 23.02 -9.26
N GLN A 734 4.89 23.34 -9.78
CA GLN A 734 5.11 23.66 -11.20
C GLN A 734 4.73 22.50 -12.12
N ILE A 735 4.82 21.24 -11.66
CA ILE A 735 4.34 20.09 -12.43
C ILE A 735 2.84 20.19 -12.70
N PHE A 736 2.03 20.53 -11.69
CA PHE A 736 0.58 20.67 -11.90
C PHE A 736 0.26 21.87 -12.78
N ASN A 737 1.07 22.93 -12.71
CA ASN A 737 0.94 24.11 -13.57
C ASN A 737 1.22 23.79 -15.04
N ILE A 738 2.29 23.04 -15.34
CA ILE A 738 2.65 22.60 -16.69
C ILE A 738 1.50 21.79 -17.33
N HIS A 739 0.79 20.99 -16.54
CA HIS A 739 -0.34 20.16 -17.00
C HIS A 739 -1.70 20.86 -16.89
N GLY A 740 -1.76 22.09 -16.38
CA GLY A 740 -3.01 22.86 -16.23
C GLY A 740 -4.01 22.30 -15.22
N ASP A 741 -3.58 21.46 -14.26
CA ASP A 741 -4.47 20.90 -13.23
C ASP A 741 -4.62 21.88 -12.05
N LEU A 742 -5.51 22.84 -12.23
CA LEU A 742 -5.82 23.88 -11.23
C LEU A 742 -6.33 23.30 -9.91
N LYS A 743 -7.05 22.17 -9.94
CA LYS A 743 -7.57 21.54 -8.73
C LYS A 743 -6.42 20.94 -7.92
N ALA A 744 -5.52 20.19 -8.57
CA ALA A 744 -4.34 19.65 -7.90
C ALA A 744 -3.42 20.74 -7.32
N LEU A 745 -3.30 21.89 -7.98
CA LEU A 745 -2.61 23.07 -7.44
C LEU A 745 -3.27 23.60 -6.15
N ILE A 746 -4.59 23.72 -6.14
CA ILE A 746 -5.33 24.15 -4.94
C ILE A 746 -5.16 23.12 -3.81
N ASP A 747 -5.26 21.83 -4.13
CA ASP A 747 -5.06 20.72 -3.18
C ASP A 747 -3.66 20.75 -2.58
N PHE A 748 -2.62 20.96 -3.40
CA PHE A 748 -1.24 21.09 -2.94
C PHE A 748 -1.08 22.17 -1.87
N PHE A 749 -1.58 23.39 -2.12
CA PHE A 749 -1.45 24.48 -1.15
C PHE A 749 -2.33 24.32 0.09
N LYS A 750 -3.52 23.72 -0.04
CA LYS A 750 -4.36 23.35 1.12
C LYS A 750 -3.62 22.39 2.05
N ILE A 751 -3.07 21.33 1.47
CA ILE A 751 -2.35 20.31 2.21
C ILE A 751 -1.10 20.90 2.86
N ARG A 752 -0.38 21.78 2.15
CA ARG A 752 0.80 22.46 2.69
C ARG A 752 0.47 23.37 3.89
N ALA A 753 -0.61 24.14 3.80
CA ALA A 753 -1.06 24.98 4.91
C ALA A 753 -1.40 24.15 6.17
N MET A 754 -2.12 23.04 6.00
CA MET A 754 -2.44 22.12 7.11
C MET A 754 -1.19 21.54 7.79
N ILE A 755 -0.12 21.27 7.03
CA ILE A 755 1.16 20.80 7.60
C ILE A 755 1.76 21.88 8.51
N ILE A 756 1.79 23.13 8.03
CA ILE A 756 2.40 24.25 8.74
C ILE A 756 1.62 24.52 10.03
N GLU A 757 0.29 24.52 9.98
CA GLU A 757 -0.57 24.71 11.16
C GLU A 757 -0.35 23.62 12.22
N ASN A 758 -0.25 22.34 11.82
CA ASN A 758 -0.02 21.25 12.77
C ASN A 758 1.36 21.32 13.43
N ASN A 759 2.41 21.71 12.70
CA ASN A 759 3.75 21.83 13.26
C ASN A 759 3.86 22.97 14.29
N HIS A 760 3.13 24.07 14.09
CA HIS A 760 3.09 25.17 15.06
C HIS A 760 2.19 24.92 16.28
N SER A 761 1.43 23.83 16.31
CA SER A 761 0.60 23.44 17.47
C SER A 761 1.30 22.49 18.45
N LEU A 762 2.52 22.05 18.11
CA LEU A 762 3.37 21.16 18.90
C LEU A 762 4.56 21.87 19.56
N ASP A 763 4.75 23.15 19.25
CA ASP A 763 5.63 24.11 19.94
C ASP A 763 4.80 24.99 20.89
#